data_AF-A0A915UZB4-F1
#
_entry.id   AF-A0A915UZB4-F1
#
_cell.length_a   1.000
_cell.length_b   1.000
_cell.length_c   1.000
_cell.angle_alpha   90.00
_cell.angle_beta   90.00
_cell.angle_gamma   90.00
#
_symmetry.space_group_name_H-M   'P 1'
#
loop_
_entity.id
_entity.type
_entity.pdbx_description
1 polymer ?
#
loop_
_entity_poly.entity_id
_entity_poly.type
_entity_poly.pdbx_seq_one_letter_code
_entity_poly.pdbx_strand_id
1 'polypeptide(L)'
;MDRTHHRGSRAVIILASLAAMVAAALVGIFVSPGGASQRARAQAEALWSAPVNLSVSGSASRPAIALAPGNVAHALWWDTLDGARYVRGVISGTQTLWAKPQPVPFLVGESKRDPSTNKVTLAPPAQLSMAADNTGAVHVTWLDTDRGLRYAFMPPNGRLGQGPRLTDQALASSMSIDISGTLRMAYVQSSQAPGSPAGVYYVRRSGGAIQRTLVYSSTYFRTADPGSVSVAVAADGIGNVIVAWRQSPEDQAQFARSADNGLKWSAPQPIAAVSELFGIATQVGVAVTPAREFLLIWRDSTAPGCGMTQRRSSDGGQTWSPPERVLSDLKRCPARWAFTIGSDGKLWFIGTPASEAPLSDTNGVLAAWDGSNWSKPADIQLGYQDSVTQRTRILGCLHMALAGGSLAAIGCDVRGDVWSLHSVAGLERFLPVEQVSWDPPINLSAARTAQVQENEARRATTETTQHVAIATDRDGQIYALWSRADSAAMPANRLDIAVFKGDRFLSPAAILRVDRSNAGADPNAAMAKLDAPSLAVNANANTLRLHLVWSGGPSGRPFYSRAFARDANVSSGWAQPQPLPALTPIGGAPDIVADPRGQLLYVIYTIPFNELRGVYLVRSEDDGNTWSEPILVADGAIQNWDAVDQPRIALDPANETLHAVWLQTVLPGTTGSRAVYYARSLDRGKTWSAPLLVAQGDVDAPRVALTEPGVVVLTWNLTHRISSVSQTSNTWYQVSGDGGARWSQPMPVPGFENVTGGSALAGDQSGQLYLTALSTGSGGQARLLFTQWRGQGWGPVDEFSMGQTAVTGNTAAGALVARSGLLQLVMRLFELKPDGTGVWESVAISRRVAPVELTPLPTFTPLPPPAPTPTPILLPTEVSLTESVPTTLPLEAPESSPLGANLLLISAGIAAIVVVTGAVIGLMLMRRR
;
A
#
# COMPACT_ATOMS: atom_id res chain seq x y z
N MET A 1 -11.45 -48.63 41.86
CA MET A 1 -11.58 -49.50 40.68
C MET A 1 -13.03 -49.46 40.23
N ASP A 2 -13.27 -49.59 38.93
CA ASP A 2 -14.54 -49.31 38.24
C ASP A 2 -15.81 -49.85 38.90
N ARG A 3 -16.91 -49.08 38.74
CA ARG A 3 -18.17 -49.66 38.26
C ARG A 3 -19.14 -48.63 37.65
N THR A 4 -19.92 -49.13 36.71
CA THR A 4 -20.79 -48.42 35.78
C THR A 4 -22.29 -48.62 36.08
N HIS A 5 -23.12 -47.81 35.40
CA HIS A 5 -24.51 -48.08 34.95
C HIS A 5 -25.76 -47.87 35.85
N HIS A 6 -26.62 -46.99 35.30
CA HIS A 6 -28.07 -47.11 35.06
C HIS A 6 -29.15 -47.15 36.16
N ARG A 7 -30.11 -46.22 36.02
CA ARG A 7 -31.59 -46.38 35.92
C ARG A 7 -32.13 -45.12 35.18
N GLY A 8 -33.21 -45.10 34.39
CA GLY A 8 -34.09 -46.17 33.87
C GLY A 8 -35.47 -45.62 33.42
N SER A 9 -36.14 -46.31 32.49
CA SER A 9 -37.53 -46.10 31.96
C SER A 9 -37.71 -45.20 30.73
N ARG A 10 -38.68 -45.38 29.81
CA ARG A 10 -39.31 -46.53 29.07
C ARG A 10 -40.58 -45.99 28.35
N ALA A 11 -41.03 -46.68 27.29
CA ALA A 11 -42.24 -46.45 26.45
C ALA A 11 -42.16 -45.26 25.44
N VAL A 12 -42.32 -45.36 24.09
CA VAL A 12 -42.75 -46.36 23.07
C VAL A 12 -44.15 -46.10 22.44
N ILE A 13 -44.13 -45.52 21.22
CA ILE A 13 -45.01 -45.72 20.03
C ILE A 13 -46.50 -45.27 20.08
N ILE A 14 -46.92 -44.48 19.06
CA ILE A 14 -47.95 -44.79 18.02
C ILE A 14 -47.82 -43.78 16.86
N LEU A 15 -48.26 -44.18 15.66
CA LEU A 15 -48.01 -43.58 14.33
C LEU A 15 -49.34 -43.40 13.56
N ALA A 16 -49.37 -42.53 12.53
CA ALA A 16 -50.33 -42.52 11.40
C ALA A 16 -51.82 -42.16 11.68
N SER A 17 -52.68 -41.71 10.74
CA SER A 17 -52.57 -41.09 9.38
C SER A 17 -53.97 -40.69 8.81
N LEU A 18 -54.03 -39.76 7.83
CA LEU A 18 -55.18 -39.43 6.92
C LEU A 18 -56.48 -38.85 7.56
N ALA A 19 -57.36 -38.08 6.88
CA ALA A 19 -57.50 -37.62 5.47
C ALA A 19 -58.04 -36.14 5.44
N ALA A 20 -57.73 -35.25 4.47
CA ALA A 20 -58.30 -35.09 3.10
C ALA A 20 -59.83 -34.75 3.09
N MET A 21 -60.42 -33.86 2.26
CA MET A 21 -59.99 -33.21 0.98
C MET A 21 -60.96 -32.04 0.56
N VAL A 22 -60.62 -31.27 -0.50
CA VAL A 22 -61.48 -30.36 -1.34
C VAL A 22 -61.76 -28.94 -0.74
N ALA A 23 -61.65 -27.77 -1.42
CA ALA A 23 -61.04 -27.24 -2.67
C ALA A 23 -61.29 -25.69 -2.70
N ALA A 24 -60.75 -24.80 -3.55
CA ALA A 24 -59.52 -24.66 -4.36
C ALA A 24 -59.45 -23.20 -4.95
N ALA A 25 -58.41 -22.87 -5.75
CA ALA A 25 -58.25 -21.66 -6.61
C ALA A 25 -58.01 -20.27 -5.93
N LEU A 26 -57.16 -19.35 -6.43
CA LEU A 26 -56.03 -19.40 -7.39
C LEU A 26 -55.20 -18.08 -7.31
N VAL A 27 -53.89 -18.15 -7.61
CA VAL A 27 -52.93 -17.03 -7.89
C VAL A 27 -52.53 -16.09 -6.72
N GLY A 28 -51.21 -15.82 -6.57
CA GLY A 28 -50.75 -14.56 -5.96
C GLY A 28 -49.62 -14.57 -4.91
N ILE A 29 -48.75 -15.58 -4.82
CA ILE A 29 -47.65 -15.57 -3.83
C ILE A 29 -46.50 -14.66 -4.29
N PHE A 30 -46.56 -13.38 -3.91
CA PHE A 30 -45.37 -12.56 -3.66
C PHE A 30 -44.94 -12.79 -2.21
N VAL A 31 -43.92 -13.62 -1.98
CA VAL A 31 -43.24 -13.72 -0.68
C VAL A 31 -41.84 -13.17 -0.82
N SER A 32 -41.64 -12.00 -0.23
CA SER A 32 -40.35 -11.34 -0.04
C SER A 32 -39.35 -12.26 0.69
N PRO A 33 -38.09 -12.37 0.23
CA PRO A 33 -37.07 -13.14 0.94
C PRO A 33 -36.70 -12.46 2.26
N GLY A 34 -36.84 -13.19 3.37
CA GLY A 34 -36.54 -12.69 4.70
C GLY A 34 -35.05 -12.40 4.91
N GLY A 35 -34.73 -11.19 5.37
CA GLY A 35 -33.37 -10.83 5.75
C GLY A 35 -32.95 -11.45 7.09
N ALA A 36 -32.23 -12.57 7.05
CA ALA A 36 -31.52 -13.12 8.21
C ALA A 36 -30.36 -14.08 7.82
N SER A 37 -29.44 -13.63 6.96
CA SER A 37 -28.16 -14.35 6.69
C SER A 37 -27.09 -13.55 5.94
N GLN A 38 -27.38 -12.34 5.43
CA GLN A 38 -26.43 -11.51 4.68
C GLN A 38 -25.46 -10.66 5.54
N ARG A 39 -24.76 -11.27 6.50
CA ARG A 39 -23.63 -10.62 7.21
C ARG A 39 -22.40 -11.53 7.35
N ALA A 40 -21.98 -12.15 6.24
CA ALA A 40 -20.70 -12.88 6.11
C ALA A 40 -20.21 -13.12 4.66
N ARG A 41 -20.66 -12.35 3.65
CA ARG A 41 -20.30 -12.58 2.23
C ARG A 41 -20.07 -11.26 1.45
N ALA A 42 -18.98 -10.56 1.80
CA ALA A 42 -18.50 -9.38 1.09
C ALA A 42 -17.06 -9.56 0.54
N GLN A 43 -16.66 -10.80 0.26
CA GLN A 43 -15.47 -11.14 -0.52
C GLN A 43 -15.89 -12.09 -1.64
N ALA A 44 -15.32 -11.86 -2.83
CA ALA A 44 -15.65 -12.50 -4.10
C ALA A 44 -17.09 -12.25 -4.63
N GLU A 45 -17.24 -11.18 -5.41
CA GLU A 45 -17.85 -11.40 -6.74
C GLU A 45 -17.07 -12.56 -7.41
N ALA A 46 -17.76 -13.55 -7.95
CA ALA A 46 -17.13 -14.80 -8.35
C ALA A 46 -16.07 -14.59 -9.45
N LEU A 47 -14.79 -14.57 -9.08
CA LEU A 47 -13.66 -14.42 -10.02
C LEU A 47 -13.51 -15.65 -10.93
N TRP A 48 -13.98 -16.80 -10.46
CA TRP A 48 -13.91 -18.10 -11.12
C TRP A 48 -15.28 -18.58 -11.59
N SER A 49 -15.28 -19.38 -12.66
CA SER A 49 -16.42 -20.17 -13.11
C SER A 49 -16.87 -21.17 -12.04
N ALA A 50 -18.07 -21.74 -12.24
CA ALA A 50 -18.43 -22.97 -11.52
C ALA A 50 -17.41 -24.09 -11.84
N PRO A 51 -16.97 -24.89 -10.85
CA PRO A 51 -16.08 -26.02 -11.08
C PRO A 51 -16.76 -27.13 -11.90
N VAL A 52 -16.03 -27.68 -12.86
CA VAL A 52 -16.45 -28.82 -13.68
C VAL A 52 -15.56 -30.03 -13.37
N ASN A 53 -16.17 -31.14 -12.94
CA ASN A 53 -15.47 -32.42 -12.81
C ASN A 53 -15.27 -33.01 -14.21
N LEU A 54 -14.01 -33.22 -14.60
CA LEU A 54 -13.62 -33.70 -15.93
C LEU A 54 -13.43 -35.22 -15.98
N SER A 55 -13.08 -35.85 -14.84
CA SER A 55 -12.80 -37.29 -14.76
C SER A 55 -14.06 -38.10 -14.48
N VAL A 56 -14.82 -37.71 -13.44
CA VAL A 56 -15.98 -38.44 -12.90
C VAL A 56 -15.64 -39.93 -12.69
N SER A 57 -14.49 -40.20 -12.07
CA SER A 57 -13.91 -41.54 -11.93
C SER A 57 -13.50 -41.91 -10.50
N GLY A 58 -13.08 -40.95 -9.68
CA GLY A 58 -12.49 -41.23 -8.36
C GLY A 58 -11.13 -41.95 -8.40
N SER A 59 -10.46 -41.94 -9.57
CA SER A 59 -9.17 -42.60 -9.82
C SER A 59 -8.18 -41.74 -10.61
N ALA A 60 -8.51 -40.47 -10.83
CA ALA A 60 -7.75 -39.47 -11.56
C ALA A 60 -6.71 -38.74 -10.70
N SER A 61 -5.56 -38.42 -11.31
CA SER A 61 -4.38 -37.84 -10.66
C SER A 61 -3.50 -37.10 -11.68
N ARG A 62 -2.49 -36.38 -11.18
CA ARG A 62 -1.49 -35.65 -11.99
C ARG A 62 -2.09 -34.86 -13.17
N PRO A 63 -3.01 -33.91 -12.90
CA PRO A 63 -3.60 -33.11 -13.95
C PRO A 63 -2.59 -32.11 -14.52
N ALA A 64 -2.73 -31.79 -15.80
CA ALA A 64 -2.06 -30.70 -16.49
C ALA A 64 -3.07 -29.95 -17.37
N ILE A 65 -2.89 -28.64 -17.50
CA ILE A 65 -3.75 -27.76 -18.31
C ILE A 65 -2.88 -26.82 -19.14
N ALA A 66 -3.31 -26.51 -20.36
CA ALA A 66 -2.80 -25.42 -21.17
C ALA A 66 -3.96 -24.64 -21.80
N LEU A 67 -3.77 -23.33 -21.97
CA LEU A 67 -4.67 -22.47 -22.72
C LEU A 67 -4.03 -22.09 -24.04
N ALA A 68 -4.76 -22.27 -25.13
CA ALA A 68 -4.42 -21.82 -26.47
C ALA A 68 -5.20 -20.54 -26.82
N PRO A 69 -4.74 -19.74 -27.79
CA PRO A 69 -5.47 -18.57 -28.29
C PRO A 69 -6.91 -18.90 -28.72
N GLY A 70 -7.79 -17.91 -28.63
CA GLY A 70 -9.22 -18.10 -28.92
C GLY A 70 -9.98 -18.86 -27.82
N ASN A 71 -9.55 -18.73 -26.56
CA ASN A 71 -10.23 -19.27 -25.39
C ASN A 71 -10.39 -20.81 -25.40
N VAL A 72 -9.42 -21.51 -25.99
CA VAL A 72 -9.41 -22.97 -26.09
C VAL A 72 -8.61 -23.56 -24.93
N ALA A 73 -9.26 -24.41 -24.12
CA ALA A 73 -8.63 -25.10 -23.01
C ALA A 73 -8.28 -26.55 -23.37
N HIS A 74 -7.10 -26.99 -22.96
CA HIS A 74 -6.63 -28.36 -23.12
C HIS A 74 -6.28 -28.92 -21.76
N ALA A 75 -6.92 -30.02 -21.37
CA ALA A 75 -6.69 -30.69 -20.09
C ALA A 75 -6.28 -32.14 -20.30
N LEU A 76 -5.37 -32.63 -19.46
CA LEU A 76 -4.89 -34.00 -19.47
C LEU A 76 -4.68 -34.48 -18.03
N TRP A 77 -5.06 -35.72 -17.74
CA TRP A 77 -4.82 -36.35 -16.44
C TRP A 77 -4.49 -37.83 -16.60
N TRP A 78 -4.01 -38.43 -15.51
CA TRP A 78 -3.81 -39.87 -15.40
C TRP A 78 -4.92 -40.50 -14.56
N ASP A 79 -5.65 -41.45 -15.14
CA ASP A 79 -6.55 -42.33 -14.39
C ASP A 79 -5.88 -43.69 -14.13
N THR A 80 -5.99 -44.24 -12.91
CA THR A 80 -5.35 -45.52 -12.56
C THR A 80 -6.03 -46.75 -13.16
N LEU A 81 -7.31 -46.65 -13.54
CA LEU A 81 -8.06 -47.71 -14.24
C LEU A 81 -8.05 -47.48 -15.75
N ASP A 82 -8.20 -46.22 -16.14
CA ASP A 82 -8.51 -45.80 -17.51
C ASP A 82 -7.30 -45.23 -18.29
N GLY A 83 -6.14 -45.11 -17.64
CA GLY A 83 -4.90 -44.58 -18.20
C GLY A 83 -4.93 -43.06 -18.45
N ALA A 84 -4.03 -42.55 -19.29
CA ALA A 84 -4.01 -41.14 -19.63
C ALA A 84 -5.25 -40.73 -20.43
N ARG A 85 -5.89 -39.62 -20.01
CA ARG A 85 -7.10 -39.06 -20.60
C ARG A 85 -6.88 -37.60 -20.96
N TYR A 86 -7.34 -37.21 -22.14
CA TYR A 86 -7.24 -35.87 -22.69
C TYR A 86 -8.62 -35.33 -23.05
N VAL A 87 -8.83 -34.03 -22.86
CA VAL A 87 -10.05 -33.34 -23.29
C VAL A 87 -9.72 -31.91 -23.78
N ARG A 88 -10.49 -31.46 -24.77
CA ARG A 88 -10.49 -30.08 -25.27
C ARG A 88 -11.80 -29.40 -24.87
N GLY A 89 -11.71 -28.15 -24.42
CA GLY A 89 -12.86 -27.30 -24.13
C GLY A 89 -12.74 -25.95 -24.83
N VAL A 90 -13.88 -25.26 -24.96
CA VAL A 90 -13.92 -23.85 -25.37
C VAL A 90 -14.58 -23.05 -24.27
N ILE A 91 -13.87 -22.05 -23.73
CA ILE A 91 -14.38 -21.13 -22.71
C ILE A 91 -15.33 -20.14 -23.40
N SER A 92 -16.58 -20.09 -22.95
CA SER A 92 -17.64 -19.25 -23.47
C SER A 92 -18.41 -18.60 -22.33
N GLY A 93 -18.09 -17.34 -22.03
CA GLY A 93 -18.65 -16.62 -20.87
C GLY A 93 -18.32 -17.32 -19.56
N THR A 94 -19.35 -17.66 -18.79
CA THR A 94 -19.21 -18.29 -17.46
C THR A 94 -19.03 -19.81 -17.47
N GLN A 95 -19.02 -20.45 -18.65
CA GLN A 95 -18.91 -21.90 -18.80
C GLN A 95 -17.77 -22.31 -19.74
N THR A 96 -17.21 -23.51 -19.52
CA THR A 96 -16.34 -24.17 -20.50
C THR A 96 -17.09 -25.33 -21.14
N LEU A 97 -17.22 -25.29 -22.46
CA LEU A 97 -17.86 -26.34 -23.26
C LEU A 97 -16.83 -27.43 -23.57
N TRP A 98 -16.70 -28.40 -22.66
CA TRP A 98 -15.81 -29.54 -22.79
C TRP A 98 -16.34 -30.61 -23.75
N ALA A 99 -15.45 -31.14 -24.59
CA ALA A 99 -15.72 -32.32 -25.41
C ALA A 99 -15.73 -33.61 -24.55
N LYS A 100 -16.05 -34.76 -25.17
CA LYS A 100 -15.91 -36.06 -24.49
C LYS A 100 -14.42 -36.41 -24.30
N PRO A 101 -13.95 -36.80 -23.10
CA PRO A 101 -12.58 -37.24 -22.88
C PRO A 101 -12.17 -38.38 -23.80
N GLN A 102 -10.92 -38.37 -24.26
CA GLN A 102 -10.33 -39.34 -25.17
C GLN A 102 -9.12 -40.03 -24.52
N PRO A 103 -8.89 -41.33 -24.76
CA PRO A 103 -7.71 -42.03 -24.24
C PRO A 103 -6.43 -41.63 -24.99
N VAL A 104 -5.31 -41.57 -24.27
CA VAL A 104 -3.97 -41.28 -24.82
C VAL A 104 -3.02 -42.45 -24.48
N PRO A 105 -3.14 -43.61 -25.16
CA PRO A 105 -2.57 -44.88 -24.68
C PRO A 105 -1.02 -44.92 -24.67
N PHE A 106 -0.34 -44.02 -25.40
CA PHE A 106 1.13 -43.93 -25.39
C PHE A 106 1.68 -43.06 -24.25
N LEU A 107 0.84 -42.26 -23.58
CA LEU A 107 1.26 -41.37 -22.50
C LEU A 107 1.19 -42.14 -21.18
N VAL A 108 2.18 -42.99 -20.95
CA VAL A 108 2.32 -43.81 -19.74
C VAL A 108 3.62 -43.46 -19.02
N GLY A 109 3.63 -43.56 -17.68
CA GLY A 109 4.86 -43.51 -16.90
C GLY A 109 5.61 -44.84 -16.93
N GLU A 110 4.88 -45.94 -16.75
CA GLU A 110 5.40 -47.30 -16.91
C GLU A 110 4.38 -48.22 -17.58
N SER A 111 4.86 -49.31 -18.18
CA SER A 111 4.06 -50.46 -18.61
C SER A 111 4.78 -51.76 -18.24
N LYS A 112 4.53 -52.28 -17.03
CA LYS A 112 5.04 -53.59 -16.60
C LYS A 112 4.09 -54.70 -17.06
N ARG A 113 4.55 -55.62 -17.91
CA ARG A 113 3.86 -56.90 -18.17
C ARG A 113 4.32 -57.94 -17.16
N ASP A 114 3.40 -58.46 -16.37
CA ASP A 114 3.62 -59.64 -15.52
C ASP A 114 3.91 -60.86 -16.43
N PRO A 115 5.09 -61.51 -16.32
CA PRO A 115 5.43 -62.66 -17.17
C PRO A 115 4.56 -63.89 -16.93
N SER A 116 3.95 -64.01 -15.75
CA SER A 116 3.17 -65.18 -15.31
C SER A 116 1.68 -65.05 -15.64
N THR A 117 1.11 -63.85 -15.51
CA THR A 117 -0.32 -63.60 -15.78
C THR A 117 -0.59 -62.89 -17.10
N ASN A 118 0.46 -62.46 -17.81
CA ASN A 118 0.40 -61.57 -18.98
C ASN A 118 -0.29 -60.21 -18.73
N LYS A 119 -0.65 -59.90 -17.48
CA LYS A 119 -1.32 -58.64 -17.09
C LYS A 119 -0.37 -57.47 -17.25
N VAL A 120 -0.84 -56.40 -17.90
CA VAL A 120 -0.12 -55.13 -17.99
C VAL A 120 -0.57 -54.22 -16.86
N THR A 121 0.37 -53.77 -16.04
CA THR A 121 0.16 -52.76 -15.00
C THR A 121 0.80 -51.46 -15.46
N LEU A 122 0.02 -50.37 -15.45
CA LEU A 122 0.49 -49.04 -15.86
C LEU A 122 0.76 -48.16 -14.64
N ALA A 123 1.78 -47.31 -14.72
CA ALA A 123 2.10 -46.32 -13.69
C ALA A 123 1.92 -44.88 -14.21
N PRO A 124 1.54 -43.92 -13.35
CA PRO A 124 1.33 -42.54 -13.74
C PRO A 124 2.61 -41.86 -14.27
N PRO A 125 2.51 -40.97 -15.29
CA PRO A 125 3.64 -40.20 -15.82
C PRO A 125 4.19 -39.23 -14.78
N ALA A 126 5.50 -39.13 -14.62
CA ALA A 126 6.13 -38.19 -13.69
C ALA A 126 6.46 -36.85 -14.38
N GLN A 127 6.49 -35.75 -13.62
CA GLN A 127 6.72 -34.39 -14.14
C GLN A 127 5.92 -34.05 -15.43
N LEU A 128 4.65 -34.46 -15.49
CA LEU A 128 3.77 -34.10 -16.61
C LEU A 128 3.66 -32.58 -16.71
N SER A 129 3.94 -32.04 -17.89
CA SER A 129 3.83 -30.62 -18.21
C SER A 129 3.24 -30.44 -19.60
N MET A 130 2.46 -29.37 -19.77
CA MET A 130 1.76 -29.02 -21.00
C MET A 130 1.86 -27.51 -21.25
N ALA A 131 2.09 -27.12 -22.49
CA ALA A 131 2.04 -25.73 -22.95
C ALA A 131 1.38 -25.67 -24.33
N ALA A 132 0.74 -24.54 -24.65
CA ALA A 132 0.21 -24.29 -25.99
C ALA A 132 0.90 -23.07 -26.61
N ASP A 133 1.17 -23.13 -27.90
CA ASP A 133 1.84 -22.07 -28.66
C ASP A 133 0.83 -21.07 -29.28
N ASN A 134 1.30 -19.97 -29.86
CA ASN A 134 0.39 -18.96 -30.46
C ASN A 134 -0.32 -19.45 -31.74
N THR A 135 0.05 -20.61 -32.29
CA THR A 135 -0.70 -21.24 -33.38
C THR A 135 -1.89 -22.08 -32.86
N GLY A 136 -1.98 -22.28 -31.55
CA GLY A 136 -2.92 -23.20 -30.91
C GLY A 136 -2.47 -24.66 -30.96
N ALA A 137 -1.18 -24.92 -31.20
CA ALA A 137 -0.61 -26.25 -31.11
C ALA A 137 -0.23 -26.56 -29.65
N VAL A 138 -0.36 -27.82 -29.24
CA VAL A 138 -0.11 -28.25 -27.86
C VAL A 138 1.12 -29.14 -27.78
N HIS A 139 1.97 -28.83 -26.80
CA HIS A 139 3.20 -29.53 -26.49
C HIS A 139 3.10 -30.17 -25.12
N VAL A 140 3.49 -31.44 -25.01
CA VAL A 140 3.41 -32.21 -23.77
C VAL A 140 4.75 -32.89 -23.52
N THR A 141 5.25 -32.80 -22.29
CA THR A 141 6.41 -33.57 -21.83
C THR A 141 6.10 -34.32 -20.55
N TRP A 142 6.69 -35.49 -20.39
CA TRP A 142 6.65 -36.26 -19.15
C TRP A 142 7.89 -37.15 -19.02
N LEU A 143 8.16 -37.60 -17.80
CA LEU A 143 9.14 -38.63 -17.51
C LEU A 143 8.44 -40.00 -17.45
N ASP A 144 9.03 -40.98 -18.13
CA ASP A 144 8.79 -42.40 -17.86
C ASP A 144 9.58 -42.87 -16.62
N THR A 145 9.37 -44.11 -16.18
CA THR A 145 10.00 -44.66 -14.96
C THR A 145 11.52 -44.79 -15.02
N ASP A 146 12.12 -44.82 -16.22
CA ASP A 146 13.58 -44.82 -16.38
C ASP A 146 14.15 -43.38 -16.31
N ARG A 147 13.30 -42.38 -16.06
CA ARG A 147 13.52 -40.94 -16.22
C ARG A 147 13.73 -40.53 -17.68
N GLY A 148 13.19 -41.29 -18.63
CA GLY A 148 13.15 -40.92 -20.04
C GLY A 148 12.25 -39.73 -20.28
N LEU A 149 12.82 -38.63 -20.78
CA LEU A 149 12.03 -37.45 -21.14
C LEU A 149 11.33 -37.71 -22.48
N ARG A 150 10.02 -37.91 -22.40
CA ARG A 150 9.13 -38.09 -23.55
C ARG A 150 8.53 -36.76 -23.98
N TYR A 151 8.21 -36.67 -25.27
CA TYR A 151 7.57 -35.51 -25.87
C TYR A 151 6.40 -35.98 -26.76
N ALA A 152 5.30 -35.24 -26.72
CA ALA A 152 4.17 -35.40 -27.62
C ALA A 152 3.71 -34.04 -28.16
N PHE A 153 3.11 -34.05 -29.34
CA PHE A 153 2.72 -32.86 -30.07
C PHE A 153 1.32 -33.00 -30.67
N MET A 154 0.52 -31.94 -30.58
CA MET A 154 -0.77 -31.81 -31.25
C MET A 154 -0.72 -30.57 -32.16
N PRO A 155 -0.88 -30.70 -33.49
CA PRO A 155 -1.06 -29.54 -34.35
C PRO A 155 -2.41 -28.85 -34.07
N PRO A 156 -2.59 -27.58 -34.49
CA PRO A 156 -3.86 -26.88 -34.31
C PRO A 156 -5.01 -27.69 -34.91
N ASN A 157 -6.07 -27.91 -34.13
CA ASN A 157 -7.23 -28.75 -34.45
C ASN A 157 -6.93 -30.24 -34.77
N GLY A 158 -5.74 -30.74 -34.42
CA GLY A 158 -5.32 -32.13 -34.62
C GLY A 158 -5.60 -33.07 -33.46
N ARG A 159 -4.93 -34.23 -33.49
CA ARG A 159 -4.87 -35.21 -32.38
C ARG A 159 -3.47 -35.22 -31.77
N LEU A 160 -3.36 -35.66 -30.51
CA LEU A 160 -2.08 -35.75 -29.82
C LEU A 160 -1.29 -36.93 -30.38
N GLY A 161 -0.16 -36.65 -31.03
CA GLY A 161 0.77 -37.64 -31.58
C GLY A 161 1.98 -37.83 -30.68
N GLN A 162 2.45 -39.07 -30.57
CA GLN A 162 3.70 -39.38 -29.90
C GLN A 162 4.90 -38.82 -30.69
N GLY A 163 5.76 -38.06 -30.01
CA GLY A 163 7.02 -37.55 -30.57
C GLY A 163 8.24 -38.38 -30.12
N PRO A 164 9.46 -37.91 -30.45
CA PRO A 164 10.69 -38.59 -30.03
C PRO A 164 10.88 -38.59 -28.51
N ARG A 165 11.60 -39.60 -28.00
CA ARG A 165 12.26 -39.52 -26.68
C ARG A 165 13.41 -38.52 -26.79
N LEU A 166 13.45 -37.52 -25.91
CA LEU A 166 14.43 -36.44 -25.96
C LEU A 166 15.77 -36.87 -25.36
N THR A 167 15.72 -37.57 -24.23
CA THR A 167 16.86 -38.23 -23.56
C THR A 167 16.42 -39.45 -22.78
N ASP A 168 17.34 -40.37 -22.50
CA ASP A 168 17.06 -41.61 -21.76
C ASP A 168 17.01 -41.39 -20.24
N GLN A 169 17.80 -40.46 -19.70
CA GLN A 169 17.76 -40.08 -18.29
C GLN A 169 17.85 -38.55 -18.11
N ALA A 170 16.71 -37.91 -17.90
CA ALA A 170 16.61 -36.52 -17.49
C ALA A 170 16.62 -36.37 -15.96
N LEU A 171 17.22 -35.27 -15.50
CA LEU A 171 17.20 -34.82 -14.10
C LEU A 171 16.13 -33.75 -13.87
N ALA A 172 16.08 -32.76 -14.78
CA ALA A 172 15.11 -31.69 -14.78
C ALA A 172 14.77 -31.28 -16.22
N SER A 173 13.59 -30.70 -16.42
CA SER A 173 13.17 -30.11 -17.70
C SER A 173 12.35 -28.83 -17.46
N SER A 174 12.37 -27.94 -18.46
CA SER A 174 11.64 -26.68 -18.46
C SER A 174 11.07 -26.42 -19.85
N MET A 175 9.85 -25.90 -19.90
CA MET A 175 9.20 -25.39 -21.12
C MET A 175 8.74 -23.96 -20.87
N SER A 176 8.89 -23.10 -21.87
CA SER A 176 8.31 -21.77 -21.92
C SER A 176 7.83 -21.46 -23.34
N ILE A 177 6.88 -20.53 -23.45
CA ILE A 177 6.47 -19.94 -24.72
C ILE A 177 7.10 -18.55 -24.76
N ASP A 178 7.84 -18.23 -25.81
CA ASP A 178 8.46 -16.91 -25.95
C ASP A 178 7.46 -15.85 -26.45
N ILE A 179 7.90 -14.58 -26.49
CA ILE A 179 7.06 -13.46 -26.95
C ILE A 179 6.65 -13.56 -28.44
N SER A 180 7.33 -14.38 -29.26
CA SER A 180 6.89 -14.69 -30.62
C SER A 180 5.79 -15.77 -30.65
N GLY A 181 5.51 -16.39 -29.52
CA GLY A 181 4.59 -17.52 -29.39
C GLY A 181 5.21 -18.86 -29.72
N THR A 182 6.54 -18.99 -29.68
CA THR A 182 7.26 -20.22 -30.03
C THR A 182 7.66 -21.00 -28.78
N LEU A 183 7.46 -22.33 -28.79
CA LEU A 183 7.96 -23.21 -27.73
C LEU A 183 9.49 -23.16 -27.61
N ARG A 184 9.96 -22.93 -26.38
CA ARG A 184 11.34 -23.09 -25.92
C ARG A 184 11.38 -24.17 -24.86
N MET A 185 12.39 -25.04 -24.92
CA MET A 185 12.55 -26.10 -23.94
C MET A 185 14.03 -26.30 -23.62
N ALA A 186 14.32 -26.63 -22.36
CA ALA A 186 15.63 -27.06 -21.92
C ALA A 186 15.50 -28.27 -21.00
N TYR A 187 16.49 -29.16 -21.01
CA TYR A 187 16.57 -30.29 -20.08
C TYR A 187 18.01 -30.54 -19.64
N VAL A 188 18.16 -31.20 -18.50
CA VAL A 188 19.46 -31.68 -18.00
C VAL A 188 19.45 -33.21 -18.06
N GLN A 189 20.47 -33.83 -18.64
CA GLN A 189 20.60 -35.29 -18.69
C GLN A 189 21.81 -35.80 -17.89
N SER A 190 21.63 -36.94 -17.22
CA SER A 190 22.68 -37.67 -16.52
C SER A 190 23.36 -38.74 -17.38
N SER A 191 22.75 -39.13 -18.51
CA SER A 191 23.31 -40.14 -19.41
C SER A 191 24.56 -39.64 -20.15
N GLN A 192 25.58 -40.48 -20.24
CA GLN A 192 26.80 -40.23 -21.00
C GLN A 192 26.89 -41.20 -22.19
N ALA A 193 26.74 -40.69 -23.41
CA ALA A 193 26.91 -41.46 -24.64
C ALA A 193 27.83 -40.73 -25.64
N PRO A 194 28.47 -41.45 -26.60
CA PRO A 194 29.20 -40.82 -27.70
C PRO A 194 28.32 -39.83 -28.47
N GLY A 195 28.76 -38.57 -28.58
CA GLY A 195 27.98 -37.49 -29.21
C GLY A 195 26.81 -36.94 -28.36
N SER A 196 26.57 -37.45 -27.15
CA SER A 196 25.54 -36.97 -26.21
C SER A 196 26.05 -37.09 -24.77
N PRO A 197 26.98 -36.21 -24.34
CA PRO A 197 27.52 -36.21 -22.97
C PRO A 197 26.47 -35.79 -21.93
N ALA A 198 26.73 -36.11 -20.66
CA ALA A 198 25.95 -35.60 -19.54
C ALA A 198 26.06 -34.06 -19.48
N GLY A 199 24.94 -33.37 -19.31
CA GLY A 199 24.90 -31.94 -19.59
C GLY A 199 23.51 -31.31 -19.70
N VAL A 200 23.51 -30.01 -19.94
CA VAL A 200 22.35 -29.14 -20.19
C VAL A 200 22.14 -29.02 -21.69
N TYR A 201 20.92 -29.26 -22.15
CA TYR A 201 20.53 -29.24 -23.56
C TYR A 201 19.39 -28.27 -23.78
N TYR A 202 19.50 -27.51 -24.86
CA TYR A 202 18.44 -26.69 -25.40
C TYR A 202 17.71 -27.45 -26.52
N VAL A 203 16.40 -27.32 -26.55
CA VAL A 203 15.52 -27.97 -27.52
C VAL A 203 14.68 -26.92 -28.22
N ARG A 204 14.74 -26.94 -29.56
CA ARG A 204 13.87 -26.14 -30.42
C ARG A 204 13.19 -27.02 -31.45
N ARG A 205 12.05 -26.55 -31.94
CA ARG A 205 11.33 -27.19 -33.05
C ARG A 205 11.42 -26.31 -34.29
N SER A 206 11.88 -26.89 -35.41
CA SER A 206 12.08 -26.16 -36.67
C SER A 206 11.63 -27.05 -37.83
N GLY A 207 10.73 -26.55 -38.69
CA GLY A 207 10.19 -27.34 -39.82
C GLY A 207 9.51 -28.64 -39.38
N GLY A 208 8.91 -28.67 -38.19
CA GLY A 208 8.30 -29.87 -37.60
C GLY A 208 9.28 -30.78 -36.83
N ALA A 209 10.57 -30.77 -37.17
CA ALA A 209 11.62 -31.58 -36.54
C ALA A 209 12.09 -30.99 -35.19
N ILE A 210 12.50 -31.88 -34.27
CA ILE A 210 13.11 -31.51 -32.99
C ILE A 210 14.64 -31.45 -33.15
N GLN A 211 15.23 -30.29 -32.85
CA GLN A 211 16.67 -30.08 -32.80
C GLN A 211 17.12 -29.94 -31.35
N ARG A 212 18.22 -30.60 -31.01
CA ARG A 212 18.85 -30.60 -29.67
C ARG A 212 20.24 -30.00 -29.77
N THR A 213 20.52 -28.96 -29.02
CA THR A 213 21.83 -28.30 -28.94
C THR A 213 22.40 -28.49 -27.54
N LEU A 214 23.64 -28.94 -27.42
CA LEU A 214 24.35 -28.96 -26.14
C LEU A 214 24.66 -27.50 -25.72
N VAL A 215 24.24 -27.12 -24.52
CA VAL A 215 24.53 -25.80 -23.91
C VAL A 215 25.79 -25.89 -23.07
N TYR A 216 25.89 -26.93 -22.22
CA TYR A 216 26.99 -27.14 -21.30
C TYR A 216 27.10 -28.62 -20.95
N SER A 217 28.32 -29.18 -20.95
CA SER A 217 28.58 -30.57 -20.55
C SER A 217 29.36 -30.63 -19.24
N SER A 218 28.92 -31.50 -18.32
CA SER A 218 29.62 -31.77 -17.07
C SER A 218 29.40 -33.22 -16.65
N THR A 219 30.48 -33.89 -16.27
CA THR A 219 30.44 -35.28 -15.80
C THR A 219 29.82 -35.44 -14.41
N TYR A 220 29.65 -34.35 -13.66
CA TYR A 220 29.00 -34.33 -12.33
C TYR A 220 27.48 -34.54 -12.43
N PHE A 221 26.84 -34.20 -13.56
CA PHE A 221 25.42 -34.53 -13.78
C PHE A 221 25.13 -36.03 -13.75
N ARG A 222 26.14 -36.91 -13.91
CA ARG A 222 25.97 -38.37 -13.81
C ARG A 222 25.59 -38.84 -12.39
N THR A 223 25.97 -38.07 -11.37
CA THR A 223 25.77 -38.41 -9.94
C THR A 223 24.90 -37.39 -9.20
N ALA A 224 24.39 -36.37 -9.89
CA ALA A 224 23.52 -35.35 -9.29
C ALA A 224 22.14 -35.93 -8.94
N ASP A 225 21.63 -35.60 -7.75
CA ASP A 225 20.26 -35.92 -7.35
C ASP A 225 19.26 -35.13 -8.21
N PRO A 226 18.32 -35.78 -8.93
CA PRO A 226 17.30 -35.07 -9.69
C PRO A 226 16.45 -34.10 -8.87
N GLY A 227 16.31 -34.28 -7.55
CA GLY A 227 15.63 -33.32 -6.67
C GLY A 227 16.40 -32.00 -6.48
N SER A 228 17.72 -32.01 -6.68
CA SER A 228 18.60 -30.86 -6.48
C SER A 228 18.82 -30.02 -7.75
N VAL A 229 18.65 -30.62 -8.92
CA VAL A 229 18.89 -29.98 -10.22
C VAL A 229 17.71 -29.09 -10.60
N SER A 230 17.99 -27.88 -11.09
CA SER A 230 16.97 -27.03 -11.70
C SER A 230 17.47 -26.48 -13.03
N VAL A 231 16.54 -26.23 -13.95
CA VAL A 231 16.78 -25.62 -15.26
C VAL A 231 15.60 -24.73 -15.63
N ALA A 232 15.88 -23.61 -16.29
CA ALA A 232 14.88 -22.68 -16.81
C ALA A 232 15.36 -22.09 -18.15
N VAL A 233 14.42 -21.76 -19.03
CA VAL A 233 14.71 -21.22 -20.37
C VAL A 233 13.74 -20.11 -20.74
N ALA A 234 14.22 -19.05 -21.38
CA ALA A 234 13.39 -18.03 -22.01
C ALA A 234 14.07 -17.48 -23.28
N ALA A 235 13.29 -16.84 -24.16
CA ALA A 235 13.78 -16.21 -25.39
C ALA A 235 13.01 -14.92 -25.70
N ASP A 236 13.64 -14.01 -26.44
CA ASP A 236 13.10 -12.67 -26.78
C ASP A 236 12.35 -12.61 -28.11
N GLY A 237 12.21 -13.75 -28.81
CA GLY A 237 11.56 -13.85 -30.11
C GLY A 237 12.33 -13.25 -31.30
N ILE A 238 13.51 -12.63 -31.10
CA ILE A 238 14.37 -12.12 -32.19
C ILE A 238 15.74 -12.79 -32.28
N GLY A 239 16.06 -13.68 -31.35
CA GLY A 239 17.19 -14.61 -31.48
C GLY A 239 17.98 -14.80 -30.20
N ASN A 240 17.79 -13.95 -29.19
CA ASN A 240 18.42 -14.14 -27.91
C ASN A 240 17.66 -15.21 -27.10
N VAL A 241 18.42 -16.15 -26.54
CA VAL A 241 17.90 -17.23 -25.69
C VAL A 241 18.80 -17.35 -24.48
N ILE A 242 18.21 -17.48 -23.29
CA ILE A 242 18.94 -17.73 -22.05
C ILE A 242 18.47 -19.04 -21.46
N VAL A 243 19.44 -19.89 -21.09
CA VAL A 243 19.22 -21.10 -20.31
C VAL A 243 19.98 -20.93 -19.00
N ALA A 244 19.27 -21.00 -17.87
CA ALA A 244 19.84 -20.99 -16.53
C ALA A 244 19.66 -22.36 -15.87
N TRP A 245 20.62 -22.79 -15.07
CA TRP A 245 20.58 -24.08 -14.37
C TRP A 245 21.35 -24.06 -13.06
N ARG A 246 21.08 -25.07 -12.22
CA ARG A 246 21.88 -25.43 -11.06
C ARG A 246 22.20 -26.92 -11.09
N GLN A 247 23.47 -27.26 -10.82
CA GLN A 247 23.97 -28.64 -10.89
C GLN A 247 23.82 -29.42 -9.57
N SER A 248 24.05 -28.79 -8.43
CA SER A 248 23.94 -29.39 -7.08
C SER A 248 23.52 -28.34 -6.04
N PRO A 249 23.22 -28.71 -4.79
CA PRO A 249 22.94 -27.75 -3.71
C PRO A 249 24.13 -26.82 -3.37
N GLU A 250 25.36 -27.31 -3.54
CA GLU A 250 26.60 -26.60 -3.22
C GLU A 250 27.11 -25.72 -4.37
N ASP A 251 26.75 -26.05 -5.62
CA ASP A 251 27.15 -25.29 -6.81
C ASP A 251 26.39 -23.96 -6.92
N GLN A 252 27.12 -22.89 -7.29
CA GLN A 252 26.48 -21.66 -7.76
C GLN A 252 25.65 -21.93 -9.02
N ALA A 253 24.43 -21.40 -9.07
CA ALA A 253 23.64 -21.44 -10.29
C ALA A 253 24.26 -20.60 -11.41
N GLN A 254 24.17 -21.11 -12.64
CA GLN A 254 24.79 -20.52 -13.82
C GLN A 254 23.76 -20.28 -14.92
N PHE A 255 24.11 -19.45 -15.88
CA PHE A 255 23.40 -19.27 -17.12
C PHE A 255 24.35 -19.24 -18.32
N ALA A 256 23.83 -19.57 -19.49
CA ALA A 256 24.47 -19.31 -20.77
C ALA A 256 23.46 -18.64 -21.71
N ARG A 257 23.97 -17.81 -22.61
CA ARG A 257 23.17 -17.11 -23.62
C ARG A 257 23.52 -17.55 -25.03
N SER A 258 22.53 -17.50 -25.90
CA SER A 258 22.66 -17.60 -27.35
C SER A 258 22.13 -16.31 -27.97
N ALA A 259 22.71 -15.87 -29.09
CA ALA A 259 22.22 -14.76 -29.92
C ALA A 259 21.80 -15.23 -31.33
N ASP A 260 21.83 -16.53 -31.58
CA ASP A 260 21.55 -17.16 -32.88
C ASP A 260 20.44 -18.22 -32.78
N ASN A 261 19.45 -17.94 -31.92
CA ASN A 261 18.26 -18.76 -31.72
C ASN A 261 18.58 -20.20 -31.25
N GLY A 262 19.57 -20.30 -30.36
CA GLY A 262 20.00 -21.52 -29.67
C GLY A 262 20.90 -22.45 -30.49
N LEU A 263 21.58 -21.94 -31.52
CA LEU A 263 22.52 -22.73 -32.34
C LEU A 263 23.93 -22.77 -31.72
N LYS A 264 24.38 -21.66 -31.12
CA LYS A 264 25.62 -21.54 -30.36
C LYS A 264 25.36 -20.88 -29.01
N TRP A 265 26.22 -21.18 -28.04
CA TRP A 265 26.09 -20.77 -26.64
C TRP A 265 27.37 -20.12 -26.15
N SER A 266 27.23 -19.13 -25.27
CA SER A 266 28.34 -18.57 -24.50
C SER A 266 28.92 -19.60 -23.53
N ALA A 267 30.13 -19.33 -23.02
CA ALA A 267 30.57 -19.96 -21.78
C ALA A 267 29.54 -19.70 -20.65
N PRO A 268 29.38 -20.64 -19.69
CA PRO A 268 28.55 -20.43 -18.51
C PRO A 268 29.05 -19.25 -17.66
N GLN A 269 28.12 -18.51 -17.07
CA GLN A 269 28.38 -17.40 -16.15
C GLN A 269 27.52 -17.58 -14.88
N PRO A 270 28.01 -17.22 -13.68
CA PRO A 270 27.21 -17.30 -12.45
C PRO A 270 26.06 -16.27 -12.50
N ILE A 271 24.87 -16.64 -12.03
CA ILE A 271 23.71 -15.71 -12.02
C ILE A 271 23.92 -14.55 -11.03
N ALA A 272 24.63 -14.81 -9.92
CA ALA A 272 25.04 -13.85 -8.91
C ALA A 272 26.27 -14.37 -8.15
N ALA A 273 27.05 -13.47 -7.55
CA ALA A 273 28.09 -13.83 -6.59
C ALA A 273 27.47 -14.09 -5.21
N VAL A 274 27.98 -15.09 -4.49
CA VAL A 274 27.60 -15.34 -3.09
C VAL A 274 28.18 -14.22 -2.22
N SER A 275 27.37 -13.69 -1.29
CA SER A 275 27.72 -12.60 -0.38
C SER A 275 26.94 -12.73 0.93
N GLU A 276 27.23 -11.89 1.92
CA GLU A 276 26.50 -11.90 3.20
C GLU A 276 24.99 -11.63 3.04
N LEU A 277 24.59 -10.89 2.01
CA LEU A 277 23.19 -10.56 1.72
C LEU A 277 22.46 -11.60 0.84
N PHE A 278 23.21 -12.38 0.06
CA PHE A 278 22.67 -13.31 -0.94
C PHE A 278 23.42 -14.65 -0.92
N GLY A 279 22.73 -15.69 -0.45
CA GLY A 279 23.24 -17.05 -0.41
C GLY A 279 23.23 -17.78 -1.76
N ILE A 280 23.38 -19.10 -1.72
CA ILE A 280 23.39 -19.95 -2.91
C ILE A 280 21.95 -20.04 -3.47
N ALA A 281 21.81 -19.89 -4.79
CA ALA A 281 20.53 -20.07 -5.45
C ALA A 281 19.99 -21.50 -5.26
N THR A 282 18.77 -21.62 -4.75
CA THR A 282 18.08 -22.89 -4.46
C THR A 282 17.19 -23.37 -5.60
N GLN A 283 16.67 -22.44 -6.41
CA GLN A 283 15.79 -22.71 -7.54
C GLN A 283 15.88 -21.52 -8.51
N VAL A 284 15.99 -21.79 -9.81
CA VAL A 284 16.17 -20.76 -10.85
C VAL A 284 14.95 -20.62 -11.76
N GLY A 285 14.76 -19.40 -12.26
CA GLY A 285 13.78 -19.02 -13.27
C GLY A 285 14.40 -18.02 -14.24
N VAL A 286 13.94 -18.07 -15.49
CA VAL A 286 14.23 -17.04 -16.50
C VAL A 286 12.89 -16.61 -17.09
N ALA A 287 12.70 -15.31 -17.25
CA ALA A 287 11.54 -14.74 -17.91
C ALA A 287 11.98 -13.68 -18.93
N VAL A 288 11.06 -13.30 -19.83
CA VAL A 288 11.24 -12.15 -20.71
C VAL A 288 10.03 -11.24 -20.57
N THR A 289 10.26 -9.95 -20.38
CA THR A 289 9.20 -8.93 -20.27
C THR A 289 8.61 -8.61 -21.65
N PRO A 290 7.43 -7.99 -21.74
CA PRO A 290 6.88 -7.48 -23.00
C PRO A 290 7.79 -6.44 -23.68
N ALA A 291 8.63 -5.74 -22.90
CA ALA A 291 9.69 -4.86 -23.38
C ALA A 291 10.94 -5.60 -23.89
N ARG A 292 10.93 -6.94 -23.89
CA ARG A 292 12.01 -7.86 -24.32
C ARG A 292 13.26 -7.87 -23.44
N GLU A 293 13.12 -7.42 -22.21
CA GLU A 293 14.17 -7.52 -21.20
C GLU A 293 14.15 -8.92 -20.58
N PHE A 294 15.33 -9.50 -20.33
CA PHE A 294 15.45 -10.74 -19.58
C PHE A 294 15.44 -10.49 -18.08
N LEU A 295 14.66 -11.28 -17.35
CA LEU A 295 14.72 -11.37 -15.89
C LEU A 295 15.33 -12.71 -15.50
N LEU A 296 16.44 -12.69 -14.76
CA LEU A 296 16.92 -13.84 -13.99
C LEU A 296 16.33 -13.72 -12.60
N ILE A 297 15.57 -14.74 -12.18
CA ILE A 297 14.86 -14.76 -10.88
C ILE A 297 15.22 -16.06 -10.17
N TRP A 298 15.58 -15.99 -8.91
CA TRP A 298 15.90 -17.18 -8.11
C TRP A 298 15.49 -16.99 -6.65
N ARG A 299 15.30 -18.09 -5.93
CA ARG A 299 15.25 -18.08 -4.46
C ARG A 299 16.63 -18.49 -3.93
N ASP A 300 17.30 -17.68 -3.13
CA ASP A 300 18.56 -18.04 -2.47
C ASP A 300 18.37 -18.60 -1.06
N SER A 301 19.42 -19.24 -0.53
CA SER A 301 19.43 -19.89 0.78
C SER A 301 19.38 -18.94 1.98
N THR A 302 19.55 -17.63 1.80
CA THR A 302 19.44 -16.61 2.84
C THR A 302 18.14 -15.80 2.76
N ALA A 303 17.25 -16.13 1.82
CA ALA A 303 15.98 -15.43 1.63
C ALA A 303 15.07 -15.58 2.88
N PRO A 304 14.61 -14.49 3.50
CA PRO A 304 13.62 -14.57 4.57
C PRO A 304 12.27 -15.02 3.98
N GLY A 305 11.74 -16.14 4.49
CA GLY A 305 10.49 -16.71 4.02
C GLY A 305 10.59 -17.27 2.60
N CYS A 306 9.70 -16.83 1.71
CA CYS A 306 9.62 -17.31 0.33
C CYS A 306 9.89 -16.22 -0.72
N GLY A 307 10.43 -15.08 -0.30
CA GLY A 307 10.89 -14.02 -1.20
C GLY A 307 11.97 -14.50 -2.16
N MET A 308 12.09 -13.79 -3.29
CA MET A 308 13.01 -14.10 -4.37
C MET A 308 14.03 -12.97 -4.55
N THR A 309 15.01 -13.23 -5.41
CA THR A 309 16.02 -12.27 -5.85
C THR A 309 16.01 -12.23 -7.38
N GLN A 310 16.12 -11.02 -7.95
CA GLN A 310 16.00 -10.74 -9.38
C GLN A 310 17.22 -9.96 -9.90
N ARG A 311 17.56 -10.17 -11.17
CA ARG A 311 18.39 -9.26 -11.99
C ARG A 311 17.74 -9.05 -13.34
N ARG A 312 17.95 -7.87 -13.93
CA ARG A 312 17.34 -7.42 -15.19
C ARG A 312 18.43 -7.20 -16.25
N SER A 313 18.14 -7.51 -17.52
CA SER A 313 19.02 -7.26 -18.66
C SER A 313 18.22 -6.81 -19.89
N SER A 314 18.57 -5.65 -20.45
CA SER A 314 17.94 -5.06 -21.64
C SER A 314 18.74 -5.28 -22.94
N ASP A 315 19.88 -6.00 -22.87
CA ASP A 315 20.83 -6.16 -23.98
C ASP A 315 21.01 -7.63 -24.45
N GLY A 316 20.03 -8.48 -24.13
CA GLY A 316 20.07 -9.92 -24.48
C GLY A 316 20.90 -10.78 -23.52
N GLY A 317 21.05 -10.35 -22.27
CA GLY A 317 21.79 -11.06 -21.23
C GLY A 317 23.29 -10.83 -21.25
N GLN A 318 23.77 -9.75 -21.88
CA GLN A 318 25.20 -9.40 -21.93
C GLN A 318 25.63 -8.66 -20.65
N THR A 319 24.82 -7.72 -20.18
CA THR A 319 24.98 -7.04 -18.89
C THR A 319 23.73 -7.19 -18.04
N TRP A 320 23.90 -7.04 -16.72
CA TRP A 320 22.86 -7.33 -15.73
C TRP A 320 22.89 -6.31 -14.61
N SER A 321 21.71 -5.84 -14.19
CA SER A 321 21.54 -5.02 -12.98
C SER A 321 22.16 -5.67 -11.74
N PRO A 322 22.38 -4.94 -10.64
CA PRO A 322 22.61 -5.54 -9.33
C PRO A 322 21.45 -6.49 -8.93
N PRO A 323 21.70 -7.49 -8.05
CA PRO A 323 20.64 -8.31 -7.46
C PRO A 323 19.69 -7.49 -6.58
N GLU A 324 18.39 -7.74 -6.72
CA GLU A 324 17.30 -7.02 -6.06
C GLU A 324 16.35 -8.02 -5.39
N ARG A 325 15.90 -7.76 -4.16
CA ARG A 325 14.89 -8.62 -3.48
C ARG A 325 13.49 -8.30 -4.03
N VAL A 326 12.75 -9.32 -4.46
CA VAL A 326 11.41 -9.21 -5.05
C VAL A 326 10.46 -10.26 -4.49
N LEU A 327 9.15 -10.03 -4.62
CA LEU A 327 8.09 -10.96 -4.18
C LEU A 327 8.20 -11.36 -2.69
N SER A 328 8.73 -10.47 -1.84
CA SER A 328 8.96 -10.72 -0.40
C SER A 328 7.69 -11.09 0.38
N ASP A 329 6.53 -10.63 -0.08
CA ASP A 329 5.20 -10.91 0.48
C ASP A 329 4.69 -12.35 0.22
N LEU A 330 5.49 -13.21 -0.44
CA LEU A 330 5.17 -14.62 -0.65
C LEU A 330 5.06 -15.37 0.69
N LYS A 331 3.82 -15.71 1.07
CA LYS A 331 3.52 -16.49 2.29
C LYS A 331 3.93 -17.95 2.20
N ARG A 332 4.03 -18.49 0.98
CA ARG A 332 4.35 -19.90 0.69
C ARG A 332 5.29 -19.99 -0.48
N CYS A 333 6.10 -21.05 -0.50
CA CYS A 333 7.17 -21.23 -1.48
C CYS A 333 6.62 -22.12 -2.62
N PRO A 334 6.28 -21.56 -3.79
CA PRO A 334 5.78 -22.38 -4.90
C PRO A 334 6.86 -23.36 -5.36
N ALA A 335 6.53 -24.65 -5.36
CA ALA A 335 7.45 -25.72 -5.75
C ALA A 335 7.75 -25.70 -7.26
N ARG A 336 6.82 -25.16 -8.06
CA ARG A 336 7.01 -24.89 -9.49
C ARG A 336 6.53 -23.48 -9.78
N TRP A 337 7.16 -22.83 -10.74
CA TRP A 337 6.69 -21.56 -11.29
C TRP A 337 6.79 -21.53 -12.81
N ALA A 338 5.94 -20.72 -13.42
CA ALA A 338 5.98 -20.37 -14.83
C ALA A 338 5.81 -18.86 -15.00
N PHE A 339 6.27 -18.35 -16.13
CA PHE A 339 6.10 -16.98 -16.55
C PHE A 339 5.38 -16.93 -17.89
N THR A 340 4.44 -16.01 -18.06
CA THR A 340 3.64 -15.85 -19.28
C THR A 340 3.20 -14.40 -19.44
N ILE A 341 2.98 -13.95 -20.68
CA ILE A 341 2.57 -12.58 -20.96
C ILE A 341 1.04 -12.55 -21.11
N GLY A 342 0.38 -11.69 -20.33
CA GLY A 342 -1.06 -11.48 -20.43
C GLY A 342 -1.43 -10.52 -21.56
N SER A 343 -2.70 -10.52 -21.98
CA SER A 343 -3.21 -9.55 -22.95
C SER A 343 -3.26 -8.11 -22.40
N ASP A 344 -3.09 -7.96 -21.10
CA ASP A 344 -2.91 -6.68 -20.40
C ASP A 344 -1.50 -6.07 -20.62
N GLY A 345 -0.61 -6.76 -21.32
CA GLY A 345 0.76 -6.31 -21.55
C GLY A 345 1.64 -6.42 -20.32
N LYS A 346 1.26 -7.24 -19.32
CA LYS A 346 2.06 -7.55 -18.14
C LYS A 346 2.69 -8.93 -18.22
N LEU A 347 3.81 -9.12 -17.54
CA LEU A 347 4.42 -10.44 -17.35
C LEU A 347 3.89 -11.05 -16.04
N TRP A 348 3.19 -12.16 -16.14
CA TRP A 348 2.57 -12.86 -15.01
C TRP A 348 3.47 -13.97 -14.50
N PHE A 349 3.76 -13.92 -13.19
CA PHE A 349 4.33 -15.01 -12.42
C PHE A 349 3.19 -15.92 -11.93
N ILE A 350 3.32 -17.22 -12.20
CA ILE A 350 2.34 -18.24 -11.82
C ILE A 350 3.06 -19.30 -10.99
N GLY A 351 2.85 -19.29 -9.68
CA GLY A 351 3.38 -20.28 -8.74
C GLY A 351 2.36 -21.38 -8.44
N THR A 352 2.81 -22.63 -8.37
CA THR A 352 1.97 -23.79 -8.02
C THR A 352 2.64 -24.68 -6.97
N PRO A 353 1.86 -25.38 -6.12
CA PRO A 353 2.40 -26.35 -5.18
C PRO A 353 2.99 -27.58 -5.90
N ALA A 354 3.66 -28.46 -5.15
CA ALA A 354 4.11 -29.72 -5.71
C ALA A 354 2.91 -30.63 -6.04
N SER A 355 3.02 -31.44 -7.10
CA SER A 355 1.95 -32.34 -7.54
C SER A 355 1.56 -33.42 -6.52
N GLU A 356 2.37 -33.63 -5.48
CA GLU A 356 2.18 -34.59 -4.39
C GLU A 356 2.15 -33.89 -3.02
N ALA A 357 1.93 -32.56 -2.99
CA ALA A 357 1.82 -31.79 -1.76
C ALA A 357 0.61 -32.23 -0.91
N PRO A 358 0.73 -32.31 0.43
CA PRO A 358 -0.39 -32.62 1.30
C PRO A 358 -1.49 -31.54 1.18
N LEU A 359 -2.75 -31.92 1.44
CA LEU A 359 -3.93 -31.07 1.21
C LEU A 359 -3.92 -29.71 1.97
N SER A 360 -3.09 -29.57 3.00
CA SER A 360 -2.82 -28.31 3.71
C SER A 360 -2.03 -27.29 2.88
N ASP A 361 -1.29 -27.74 1.86
CA ASP A 361 -0.44 -26.90 1.01
C ASP A 361 -0.79 -26.97 -0.48
N THR A 362 -1.96 -26.40 -0.78
CA THR A 362 -2.66 -26.55 -2.06
C THR A 362 -2.90 -25.23 -2.79
N ASN A 363 -2.48 -24.11 -2.21
CA ASN A 363 -2.66 -22.79 -2.80
C ASN A 363 -1.67 -22.55 -3.94
N GLY A 364 -2.17 -22.02 -5.05
CA GLY A 364 -1.36 -21.39 -6.09
C GLY A 364 -1.06 -19.93 -5.73
N VAL A 365 -0.20 -19.29 -6.51
CA VAL A 365 0.12 -17.87 -6.37
C VAL A 365 0.16 -17.19 -7.73
N LEU A 366 -0.33 -15.95 -7.80
CA LEU A 366 -0.14 -15.06 -8.94
C LEU A 366 0.55 -13.76 -8.51
N ALA A 367 1.41 -13.22 -9.36
CA ALA A 367 1.87 -11.83 -9.29
C ALA A 367 2.07 -11.30 -10.72
N ALA A 368 1.94 -9.99 -10.91
CA ALA A 368 2.13 -9.35 -12.20
C ALA A 368 3.30 -8.36 -12.16
N TRP A 369 4.06 -8.32 -13.24
CA TRP A 369 5.11 -7.36 -13.53
C TRP A 369 4.59 -6.30 -14.50
N ASP A 370 4.57 -5.05 -14.07
CA ASP A 370 4.05 -3.92 -14.86
C ASP A 370 5.07 -3.30 -15.84
N GLY A 371 6.33 -3.74 -15.78
CA GLY A 371 7.47 -3.16 -16.49
C GLY A 371 8.57 -2.67 -15.54
N SER A 372 8.21 -2.25 -14.31
CA SER A 372 9.15 -1.70 -13.31
C SER A 372 9.11 -2.43 -11.98
N ASN A 373 7.95 -2.92 -11.54
CA ASN A 373 7.70 -3.52 -10.22
C ASN A 373 6.86 -4.80 -10.31
N TRP A 374 6.98 -5.64 -9.28
CA TRP A 374 6.06 -6.76 -9.03
C TRP A 374 4.90 -6.30 -8.15
N SER A 375 3.67 -6.67 -8.52
CA SER A 375 2.50 -6.55 -7.65
C SER A 375 2.65 -7.39 -6.39
N LYS A 376 1.87 -7.06 -5.34
CA LYS A 376 1.70 -7.99 -4.20
C LYS A 376 1.20 -9.36 -4.69
N PRO A 377 1.75 -10.48 -4.20
CA PRO A 377 1.30 -11.81 -4.60
C PRO A 377 -0.13 -12.12 -4.11
N ALA A 378 -0.94 -12.68 -4.98
CA ALA A 378 -2.28 -13.19 -4.68
C ALA A 378 -2.23 -14.69 -4.36
N ASP A 379 -2.72 -15.11 -3.19
CA ASP A 379 -2.97 -16.51 -2.90
C ASP A 379 -4.22 -17.00 -3.67
N ILE A 380 -4.05 -18.00 -4.52
CA ILE A 380 -5.14 -18.65 -5.25
C ILE A 380 -5.50 -19.98 -4.56
N GLN A 381 -6.62 -20.01 -3.86
CA GLN A 381 -7.19 -21.24 -3.30
C GLN A 381 -8.47 -21.61 -4.05
N LEU A 382 -8.48 -22.80 -4.66
CA LEU A 382 -9.63 -23.29 -5.42
C LEU A 382 -10.36 -24.38 -4.66
N GLY A 383 -11.68 -24.45 -4.88
CA GLY A 383 -12.52 -25.47 -4.28
C GLY A 383 -13.84 -25.64 -5.00
N TYR A 384 -14.53 -26.72 -4.65
CA TYR A 384 -15.86 -27.05 -5.17
C TYR A 384 -16.83 -27.29 -4.01
N GLN A 385 -18.13 -27.17 -4.28
CA GLN A 385 -19.16 -27.52 -3.30
C GLN A 385 -19.47 -29.01 -3.40
N ASP A 386 -19.20 -29.76 -2.34
CA ASP A 386 -19.48 -31.18 -2.25
C ASP A 386 -21.01 -31.40 -2.21
N SER A 387 -21.56 -32.10 -3.20
CA SER A 387 -23.01 -32.21 -3.40
C SER A 387 -23.75 -32.93 -2.25
N VAL A 388 -23.06 -33.80 -1.52
CA VAL A 388 -23.62 -34.59 -0.40
C VAL A 388 -23.58 -33.80 0.90
N THR A 389 -22.45 -33.18 1.21
CA THR A 389 -22.21 -32.48 2.49
C THR A 389 -22.49 -30.98 2.43
N GLN A 390 -22.71 -30.44 1.23
CA GLN A 390 -22.93 -29.01 0.92
C GLN A 390 -21.79 -28.07 1.38
N ARG A 391 -20.64 -28.64 1.77
CA ARG A 391 -19.44 -27.91 2.21
C ARG A 391 -18.48 -27.68 1.06
N THR A 392 -17.79 -26.54 1.06
CA THR A 392 -16.66 -26.29 0.16
C THR A 392 -15.50 -27.23 0.49
N ARG A 393 -14.95 -27.90 -0.52
CA ARG A 393 -13.74 -28.74 -0.46
C ARG A 393 -12.66 -28.11 -1.31
N ILE A 394 -11.44 -28.06 -0.78
CA ILE A 394 -10.28 -27.47 -1.45
C ILE A 394 -9.69 -28.49 -2.43
N LEU A 395 -9.26 -28.02 -3.60
CA LEU A 395 -8.56 -28.83 -4.60
C LEU A 395 -7.06 -28.84 -4.33
N GLY A 396 -6.44 -30.02 -4.41
CA GLY A 396 -4.99 -30.21 -4.45
C GLY A 396 -4.46 -30.40 -5.87
N CYS A 397 -3.21 -30.87 -5.99
CA CYS A 397 -2.52 -31.09 -7.27
C CYS A 397 -2.61 -29.89 -8.25
N LEU A 398 -2.68 -28.66 -7.73
CA LEU A 398 -3.11 -27.50 -8.51
C LEU A 398 -2.12 -27.17 -9.64
N HIS A 399 -2.64 -27.07 -10.85
CA HIS A 399 -1.96 -26.54 -12.02
C HIS A 399 -2.76 -25.37 -12.61
N MET A 400 -2.08 -24.34 -13.11
CA MET A 400 -2.68 -23.16 -13.70
C MET A 400 -1.98 -22.81 -15.02
N ALA A 401 -2.74 -22.30 -15.99
CA ALA A 401 -2.25 -21.81 -17.27
C ALA A 401 -3.00 -20.54 -17.68
N LEU A 402 -2.30 -19.59 -18.31
CA LEU A 402 -2.84 -18.31 -18.73
C LEU A 402 -2.43 -18.05 -20.18
N ALA A 403 -3.41 -17.68 -21.01
CA ALA A 403 -3.18 -17.20 -22.37
C ALA A 403 -4.13 -16.04 -22.68
N GLY A 404 -3.60 -14.96 -23.24
CA GLY A 404 -4.36 -13.72 -23.43
C GLY A 404 -4.88 -13.17 -22.10
N GLY A 405 -6.18 -12.92 -22.00
CA GLY A 405 -6.84 -12.39 -20.82
C GLY A 405 -7.54 -13.45 -19.96
N SER A 406 -7.28 -14.73 -20.19
CA SER A 406 -7.92 -15.84 -19.47
C SER A 406 -6.89 -16.67 -18.71
N LEU A 407 -7.23 -16.98 -17.46
CA LEU A 407 -6.56 -17.92 -16.58
C LEU A 407 -7.45 -19.15 -16.41
N ALA A 408 -6.91 -20.34 -16.61
CA ALA A 408 -7.59 -21.59 -16.30
C ALA A 408 -6.77 -22.41 -15.31
N ALA A 409 -7.49 -23.14 -14.47
CA ALA A 409 -6.92 -23.96 -13.44
C ALA A 409 -7.50 -25.37 -13.47
N ILE A 410 -6.70 -26.31 -12.99
CA ILE A 410 -7.06 -27.71 -12.85
C ILE A 410 -6.48 -28.25 -11.54
N GLY A 411 -7.24 -29.07 -10.82
CA GLY A 411 -6.81 -29.64 -9.55
C GLY A 411 -7.47 -30.99 -9.27
N CYS A 412 -6.87 -31.77 -8.38
CA CYS A 412 -7.42 -33.03 -7.88
C CYS A 412 -8.23 -32.80 -6.60
N ASP A 413 -9.20 -33.64 -6.30
CA ASP A 413 -9.82 -33.69 -4.98
C ASP A 413 -9.37 -34.90 -4.14
N VAL A 414 -9.88 -34.97 -2.90
CA VAL A 414 -9.55 -36.02 -1.94
C VAL A 414 -10.10 -37.41 -2.31
N ARG A 415 -10.98 -37.49 -3.31
CA ARG A 415 -11.59 -38.73 -3.81
C ARG A 415 -10.89 -39.23 -5.07
N GLY A 416 -9.94 -38.49 -5.62
CA GLY A 416 -9.31 -38.80 -6.90
C GLY A 416 -10.12 -38.33 -8.11
N ASP A 417 -10.89 -37.24 -8.01
CA ASP A 417 -11.46 -36.59 -9.19
C ASP A 417 -10.67 -35.34 -9.60
N VAL A 418 -10.62 -35.07 -10.91
CA VAL A 418 -9.95 -33.91 -11.51
C VAL A 418 -11.00 -32.87 -11.92
N TRP A 419 -10.87 -31.68 -11.36
CA TRP A 419 -11.78 -30.55 -11.50
C TRP A 419 -11.09 -29.40 -12.24
N SER A 420 -11.82 -28.67 -13.08
CA SER A 420 -11.32 -27.47 -13.77
C SER A 420 -12.23 -26.25 -13.58
N LEU A 421 -11.60 -25.09 -13.53
CA LEU A 421 -12.22 -23.76 -13.41
C LEU A 421 -11.51 -22.80 -14.37
N HIS A 422 -12.21 -21.75 -14.81
CA HIS A 422 -11.60 -20.64 -15.56
C HIS A 422 -11.97 -19.28 -14.96
N SER A 423 -11.16 -18.25 -15.23
CA SER A 423 -11.42 -16.87 -14.81
C SER A 423 -12.60 -16.29 -15.58
N VAL A 424 -13.61 -15.82 -14.85
CA VAL A 424 -14.72 -15.02 -15.42
C VAL A 424 -14.54 -13.52 -15.18
N ALA A 425 -13.54 -13.16 -14.36
CA ALA A 425 -13.04 -11.80 -14.18
C ALA A 425 -11.75 -11.58 -14.99
N GLY A 426 -11.41 -10.32 -15.29
CA GLY A 426 -10.11 -9.95 -15.85
C GLY A 426 -8.96 -10.20 -14.87
N LEU A 427 -7.75 -10.37 -15.41
CA LEU A 427 -6.58 -10.85 -14.66
C LEU A 427 -6.19 -9.93 -13.50
N GLU A 428 -6.28 -8.63 -13.72
CA GLU A 428 -6.05 -7.58 -12.71
C GLU A 428 -6.94 -7.71 -11.47
N ARG A 429 -8.14 -8.31 -11.58
CA ARG A 429 -9.03 -8.56 -10.44
C ARG A 429 -8.58 -9.71 -9.53
N PHE A 430 -7.61 -10.52 -9.94
CA PHE A 430 -7.02 -11.56 -9.09
C PHE A 430 -5.92 -11.02 -8.18
N LEU A 431 -5.30 -9.90 -8.54
CA LEU A 431 -4.32 -9.24 -7.69
C LEU A 431 -5.05 -8.62 -6.49
N PRO A 432 -4.40 -8.53 -5.31
CA PRO A 432 -4.92 -7.68 -4.25
C PRO A 432 -5.02 -6.27 -4.81
N VAL A 433 -6.15 -5.58 -4.61
CA VAL A 433 -6.27 -4.15 -4.92
C VAL A 433 -5.07 -3.46 -4.26
N GLU A 434 -4.29 -2.72 -5.06
CA GLU A 434 -3.10 -2.05 -4.55
C GLU A 434 -3.49 -1.14 -3.38
N GLN A 435 -3.17 -1.59 -2.16
CA GLN A 435 -2.72 -0.67 -1.12
C GLN A 435 -1.43 -0.07 -1.65
N VAL A 436 -1.64 1.03 -2.39
CA VAL A 436 -0.65 1.85 -3.09
C VAL A 436 0.71 1.73 -2.42
N SER A 437 1.68 1.18 -3.14
CA SER A 437 3.04 1.06 -2.64
C SER A 437 3.60 2.43 -2.33
N TRP A 438 4.29 2.52 -1.20
CA TRP A 438 5.26 3.59 -0.99
C TRP A 438 6.42 3.39 -1.94
N ASP A 439 6.91 4.49 -2.52
CA ASP A 439 8.17 4.49 -3.26
C ASP A 439 9.34 4.16 -2.29
N PRO A 440 10.50 3.67 -2.77
CA PRO A 440 11.66 3.43 -1.92
C PRO A 440 12.10 4.69 -1.17
N PRO A 441 12.41 4.61 0.14
CA PRO A 441 12.82 5.78 0.92
C PRO A 441 14.16 6.36 0.43
N ILE A 442 14.21 7.68 0.29
CA ILE A 442 15.38 8.44 -0.18
C ILE A 442 15.98 9.21 1.00
N ASN A 443 17.25 8.95 1.32
CA ASN A 443 17.98 9.72 2.32
C ASN A 443 18.43 11.07 1.73
N LEU A 444 17.77 12.15 2.15
CA LEU A 444 18.08 13.52 1.73
C LEU A 444 19.36 14.05 2.38
N SER A 445 19.68 13.62 3.61
CA SER A 445 20.90 14.03 4.33
C SER A 445 22.18 13.46 3.73
N ALA A 446 22.15 12.25 3.18
CA ALA A 446 23.30 11.61 2.53
C ALA A 446 23.59 12.11 1.10
N ALA A 447 22.66 12.86 0.49
CA ALA A 447 22.77 13.32 -0.89
C ALA A 447 23.78 14.48 -1.07
N ARG A 448 25.09 14.18 -0.99
CA ARG A 448 26.16 15.05 -1.54
C ARG A 448 27.07 14.29 -2.52
N THR A 449 27.47 15.03 -3.54
CA THR A 449 28.19 14.57 -4.74
C THR A 449 29.56 13.99 -4.44
N ALA A 450 30.03 13.07 -5.28
CA ALA A 450 31.35 12.40 -5.20
C ALA A 450 32.55 13.32 -5.51
N GLN A 451 32.56 14.56 -5.00
CA GLN A 451 33.50 15.61 -5.42
C GLN A 451 33.90 16.59 -4.30
N VAL A 452 33.82 16.18 -3.02
CA VAL A 452 34.42 16.93 -1.90
C VAL A 452 35.34 16.00 -1.10
N GLN A 453 36.60 16.41 -0.94
CA GLN A 453 37.71 15.58 -0.47
C GLN A 453 37.69 15.22 1.03
N GLU A 454 38.54 14.25 1.38
CA GLU A 454 38.69 13.52 2.66
C GLU A 454 38.58 14.36 3.96
N ASN A 455 38.84 15.66 3.93
CA ASN A 455 38.70 16.53 5.09
C ASN A 455 37.23 16.77 5.52
N GLU A 456 36.24 16.66 4.62
CA GLU A 456 34.82 16.65 5.04
C GLU A 456 34.37 15.27 5.57
N ALA A 457 35.03 14.17 5.19
CA ALA A 457 34.66 12.82 5.63
C ALA A 457 34.78 12.62 7.16
N ARG A 458 35.66 13.40 7.82
CA ARG A 458 35.75 13.45 9.30
C ARG A 458 34.71 14.36 9.98
N ARG A 459 34.03 15.25 9.24
CA ARG A 459 32.94 16.10 9.77
C ARG A 459 31.55 15.49 9.52
N ALA A 460 31.39 14.75 8.43
CA ALA A 460 30.14 14.10 8.05
C ALA A 460 29.69 12.95 8.99
N THR A 461 30.52 12.53 9.95
CA THR A 461 30.20 11.40 10.84
C THR A 461 29.38 11.78 12.07
N THR A 462 29.35 13.06 12.50
CA THR A 462 28.62 13.52 13.70
C THR A 462 27.46 14.48 13.43
N GLU A 463 27.41 15.15 12.26
CA GLU A 463 26.27 16.00 11.89
C GLU A 463 24.95 15.21 11.95
N THR A 464 23.88 15.84 12.45
CA THR A 464 22.62 15.15 12.77
C THR A 464 21.40 16.03 12.54
N THR A 465 20.31 15.45 12.06
CA THR A 465 19.02 16.12 11.82
C THR A 465 18.32 16.38 13.15
N GLN A 466 17.87 17.61 13.40
CA GLN A 466 17.10 17.95 14.60
C GLN A 466 15.60 18.08 14.32
N HIS A 467 15.21 18.75 13.24
CA HIS A 467 13.80 18.98 12.90
C HIS A 467 13.57 18.90 11.39
N VAL A 468 12.34 18.57 10.98
CA VAL A 468 11.89 18.49 9.58
C VAL A 468 10.60 19.28 9.37
N ALA A 469 10.48 19.92 8.21
CA ALA A 469 9.32 20.65 7.73
C ALA A 469 9.11 20.37 6.24
N ILE A 470 7.88 20.51 5.76
CA ILE A 470 7.55 20.30 4.36
C ILE A 470 6.39 21.19 3.96
N ALA A 471 6.43 21.74 2.76
CA ALA A 471 5.33 22.50 2.16
C ALA A 471 5.20 22.17 0.67
N THR A 472 4.07 22.51 0.09
CA THR A 472 3.79 22.34 -1.34
C THR A 472 3.13 23.58 -1.92
N ASP A 473 3.30 23.81 -3.22
CA ASP A 473 2.67 24.89 -3.93
C ASP A 473 1.51 24.42 -4.82
N ARG A 474 0.74 25.39 -5.35
CA ARG A 474 -0.40 25.16 -6.25
C ARG A 474 -0.03 24.46 -7.56
N ASP A 475 1.24 24.57 -7.97
CA ASP A 475 1.79 24.07 -9.23
C ASP A 475 2.34 22.63 -9.04
N GLY A 476 2.29 22.11 -7.81
CA GLY A 476 2.61 20.74 -7.42
C GLY A 476 4.08 20.50 -7.09
N GLN A 477 4.87 21.56 -6.89
CA GLN A 477 6.22 21.45 -6.34
C GLN A 477 6.14 21.15 -4.84
N ILE A 478 7.10 20.38 -4.33
CA ILE A 478 7.24 20.09 -2.89
C ILE A 478 8.60 20.59 -2.42
N TYR A 479 8.61 21.22 -1.25
CA TYR A 479 9.78 21.80 -0.60
C TYR A 479 10.00 21.06 0.72
N ALA A 480 11.03 20.23 0.77
CA ALA A 480 11.47 19.51 1.98
C ALA A 480 12.55 20.33 2.67
N LEU A 481 12.39 20.64 3.96
CA LEU A 481 13.32 21.46 4.73
C LEU A 481 13.68 20.78 6.05
N TRP A 482 14.94 20.88 6.47
CA TRP A 482 15.39 20.31 7.74
C TRP A 482 16.49 21.13 8.41
N SER A 483 16.58 21.02 9.73
CA SER A 483 17.65 21.64 10.50
C SER A 483 18.69 20.61 10.94
N ARG A 484 19.97 21.01 10.89
CA ARG A 484 21.13 20.19 11.26
C ARG A 484 21.94 20.82 12.38
N ALA A 485 22.45 19.95 13.26
CA ALA A 485 23.39 20.27 14.32
C ALA A 485 24.70 19.47 14.15
N ASP A 486 25.80 19.99 14.70
CA ASP A 486 27.12 19.32 14.68
C ASP A 486 27.16 18.01 15.50
N SER A 487 26.22 17.86 16.45
CA SER A 487 25.96 16.66 17.25
C SER A 487 24.56 16.72 17.88
N ALA A 488 24.05 15.59 18.40
CA ALA A 488 22.70 15.51 18.97
C ALA A 488 22.49 16.36 20.24
N ALA A 489 23.56 16.68 20.97
CA ALA A 489 23.53 17.52 22.17
C ALA A 489 23.62 19.03 21.87
N MET A 490 23.84 19.41 20.60
CA MET A 490 23.98 20.80 20.18
C MET A 490 22.71 21.31 19.47
N PRO A 491 22.36 22.60 19.63
CA PRO A 491 21.31 23.21 18.82
C PRO A 491 21.68 23.24 17.33
N ALA A 492 20.68 23.22 16.45
CA ALA A 492 20.92 23.28 15.02
C ALA A 492 21.64 24.58 14.60
N ASN A 493 22.65 24.46 13.73
CA ASN A 493 23.42 25.59 13.17
C ASN A 493 23.24 25.76 11.67
N ARG A 494 22.49 24.86 11.01
CA ARG A 494 22.27 24.86 9.57
C ARG A 494 20.82 24.54 9.24
N LEU A 495 20.27 25.23 8.24
CA LEU A 495 19.02 24.88 7.56
C LEU A 495 19.31 24.49 6.12
N ASP A 496 18.75 23.37 5.70
CA ASP A 496 18.83 22.85 4.33
C ASP A 496 17.44 22.70 3.73
N ILE A 497 17.38 22.82 2.41
CA ILE A 497 16.18 22.55 1.62
C ILE A 497 16.50 21.62 0.46
N ALA A 498 15.53 20.79 0.08
CA ALA A 498 15.52 20.04 -1.16
C ALA A 498 14.17 20.24 -1.86
N VAL A 499 14.22 20.48 -3.17
CA VAL A 499 13.02 20.76 -3.98
C VAL A 499 12.70 19.54 -4.82
N PHE A 500 11.49 19.00 -4.70
CA PHE A 500 11.00 17.92 -5.56
C PHE A 500 10.53 18.51 -6.91
N LYS A 501 11.02 17.97 -8.02
CA LYS A 501 10.65 18.44 -9.36
C LYS A 501 10.56 17.28 -10.35
N GLY A 502 9.36 17.05 -10.88
CA GLY A 502 9.05 15.91 -11.73
C GLY A 502 8.86 14.64 -10.88
N ASP A 503 9.91 13.82 -10.83
CA ASP A 503 9.95 12.50 -10.20
C ASP A 503 11.06 12.36 -9.12
N ARG A 504 11.82 13.44 -8.86
CA ARG A 504 13.00 13.40 -7.98
C ARG A 504 13.22 14.69 -7.20
N PHE A 505 13.94 14.58 -6.09
CA PHE A 505 14.53 15.72 -5.41
C PHE A 505 15.75 16.25 -6.18
N LEU A 506 15.86 17.59 -6.28
CA LEU A 506 17.09 18.27 -6.63
C LEU A 506 18.10 18.16 -5.49
N SER A 507 19.39 18.34 -5.80
CA SER A 507 20.47 18.34 -4.80
C SER A 507 20.18 19.33 -3.67
N PRO A 508 20.29 18.93 -2.39
CA PRO A 508 20.01 19.80 -1.26
C PRO A 508 20.91 21.03 -1.21
N ALA A 509 20.34 22.17 -0.84
CA ALA A 509 21.05 23.44 -0.66
C ALA A 509 21.01 23.90 0.80
N ALA A 510 22.15 24.33 1.33
CA ALA A 510 22.21 25.05 2.60
C ALA A 510 21.69 26.47 2.39
N ILE A 511 20.55 26.82 3.00
CA ILE A 511 19.94 28.14 2.85
C ILE A 511 20.38 29.10 3.95
N LEU A 512 20.69 28.59 5.14
CA LEU A 512 21.19 29.38 6.27
C LEU A 512 22.19 28.57 7.08
N ARG A 513 23.27 29.23 7.54
CA ARG A 513 24.26 28.65 8.45
C ARG A 513 24.72 29.69 9.46
N VAL A 514 24.76 29.32 10.73
CA VAL A 514 25.41 30.04 11.82
C VAL A 514 26.86 29.57 11.88
N ASP A 515 27.82 30.50 11.71
CA ASP A 515 29.23 30.17 11.91
C ASP A 515 29.61 30.27 13.39
N ARG A 516 29.98 29.14 13.99
CA ARG A 516 30.43 29.03 15.38
C ARG A 516 31.95 29.15 15.54
N SER A 517 32.71 29.34 14.45
CA SER A 517 34.19 29.43 14.51
C SER A 517 34.69 30.59 15.38
N ASN A 518 33.92 31.68 15.46
CA ASN A 518 34.22 32.87 16.28
C ASN A 518 33.54 32.85 17.67
N ALA A 519 33.05 31.71 18.15
CA ALA A 519 32.37 31.56 19.45
C ALA A 519 33.14 32.10 20.67
N GLY A 520 34.47 32.20 20.59
CA GLY A 520 35.30 32.80 21.65
C GLY A 520 35.17 34.32 21.79
N ALA A 521 34.59 35.01 20.79
CA ALA A 521 34.38 36.47 20.81
C ALA A 521 32.93 36.87 21.09
N ASP A 522 31.95 36.01 20.76
CA ASP A 522 30.54 36.19 21.13
C ASP A 522 29.93 34.85 21.62
N PRO A 523 29.67 34.71 22.94
CA PRO A 523 28.98 33.54 23.50
C PRO A 523 27.60 33.30 22.89
N ASN A 524 26.91 34.33 22.41
CA ASN A 524 25.58 34.18 21.80
C ASN A 524 25.65 33.51 20.43
N ALA A 525 26.73 33.71 19.66
CA ALA A 525 26.96 33.02 18.40
C ALA A 525 27.17 31.50 18.59
N ALA A 526 27.77 31.08 19.71
CA ALA A 526 27.88 29.67 20.09
C ALA A 526 26.50 29.04 20.35
N MET A 527 25.63 29.77 21.04
CA MET A 527 24.29 29.31 21.44
C MET A 527 23.19 29.56 20.40
N ALA A 528 23.49 30.30 19.33
CA ALA A 528 22.54 30.58 18.26
C ALA A 528 22.06 29.27 17.60
N LYS A 529 20.73 29.13 17.54
CA LYS A 529 20.04 27.93 17.08
C LYS A 529 19.14 28.20 15.87
N LEU A 530 18.84 27.14 15.12
CA LEU A 530 17.93 27.12 13.96
C LEU A 530 16.90 25.98 14.15
N ASP A 531 16.25 25.95 15.31
CA ASP A 531 15.42 24.82 15.75
C ASP A 531 13.93 25.03 15.46
N ALA A 532 13.18 23.92 15.37
CA ALA A 532 11.75 23.89 15.06
C ALA A 532 11.35 24.83 13.90
N PRO A 533 11.87 24.63 12.68
CA PRO A 533 11.45 25.38 11.52
C PRO A 533 10.03 24.97 11.11
N SER A 534 9.24 25.94 10.63
CA SER A 534 7.96 25.70 9.95
C SER A 534 7.91 26.51 8.64
N LEU A 535 7.24 25.95 7.64
CA LEU A 535 7.29 26.41 6.24
C LEU A 535 5.87 26.49 5.66
N ALA A 536 5.50 27.65 5.13
CA ALA A 536 4.27 27.86 4.38
C ALA A 536 4.56 28.41 2.98
N VAL A 537 3.64 28.23 2.04
CA VAL A 537 3.71 28.79 0.68
C VAL A 537 2.50 29.68 0.43
N ASN A 538 2.74 30.91 -0.03
CA ASN A 538 1.70 31.79 -0.55
C ASN A 538 1.43 31.44 -2.02
N ALA A 539 0.18 31.07 -2.33
CA ALA A 539 -0.26 30.56 -3.63
C ALA A 539 -0.87 31.63 -4.57
N ASN A 540 -0.72 32.93 -4.27
CA ASN A 540 -1.22 34.01 -5.13
C ASN A 540 -0.60 33.95 -6.54
N ALA A 541 -1.45 34.10 -7.56
CA ALA A 541 -1.08 34.00 -8.98
C ALA A 541 0.06 34.92 -9.42
N ASN A 542 0.32 36.03 -8.72
CA ASN A 542 1.35 37.01 -9.08
C ASN A 542 2.67 36.85 -8.29
N THR A 543 2.70 36.15 -7.15
CA THR A 543 3.86 36.11 -6.24
C THR A 543 3.96 34.78 -5.48
N LEU A 544 4.44 33.72 -6.15
CA LEU A 544 4.69 32.43 -5.51
C LEU A 544 5.92 32.50 -4.58
N ARG A 545 5.69 32.47 -3.27
CA ARG A 545 6.71 32.68 -2.23
C ARG A 545 6.63 31.66 -1.10
N LEU A 546 7.80 31.28 -0.59
CA LEU A 546 7.99 30.48 0.61
C LEU A 546 8.17 31.42 1.80
N HIS A 547 7.57 31.06 2.93
CA HIS A 547 7.62 31.76 4.20
C HIS A 547 8.12 30.79 5.26
N LEU A 548 9.28 31.10 5.86
CA LEU A 548 9.99 30.24 6.79
C LEU A 548 10.10 30.93 8.15
N VAL A 549 9.70 30.24 9.20
CA VAL A 549 9.91 30.65 10.60
C VAL A 549 10.70 29.59 11.36
N TRP A 550 11.44 30.00 12.38
CA TRP A 550 12.20 29.09 13.25
C TRP A 550 12.51 29.73 14.62
N SER A 551 12.87 28.90 15.60
CA SER A 551 13.38 29.36 16.90
C SER A 551 14.84 29.77 16.75
N GLY A 552 15.15 31.06 16.90
CA GLY A 552 16.47 31.64 16.65
C GLY A 552 17.19 32.22 17.87
N GLY A 553 18.48 32.53 17.69
CA GLY A 553 19.33 33.12 18.74
C GLY A 553 19.56 32.20 19.96
N PRO A 554 20.16 32.71 21.04
CA PRO A 554 20.43 31.90 22.25
C PRO A 554 19.15 31.49 23.00
N SER A 555 18.11 32.33 22.94
CA SER A 555 16.89 32.23 23.74
C SER A 555 15.66 31.70 22.99
N GLY A 556 15.77 31.43 21.69
CA GLY A 556 14.68 30.85 20.88
C GLY A 556 13.65 31.83 20.36
N ARG A 557 13.92 33.14 20.38
CA ARG A 557 13.06 34.15 19.76
C ARG A 557 12.64 33.71 18.35
N PRO A 558 11.36 33.83 17.96
CA PRO A 558 10.95 33.48 16.60
C PRO A 558 11.61 34.42 15.56
N PHE A 559 12.21 33.83 14.53
CA PHE A 559 12.73 34.52 13.35
C PHE A 559 11.91 34.17 12.11
N TYR A 560 12.01 35.02 11.09
CA TYR A 560 11.34 34.92 9.82
C TYR A 560 12.29 35.20 8.65
N SER A 561 12.08 34.48 7.54
CA SER A 561 12.64 34.76 6.22
C SER A 561 11.69 34.29 5.12
N ARG A 562 11.90 34.76 3.90
CA ARG A 562 11.12 34.39 2.71
C ARG A 562 11.98 34.31 1.47
N ALA A 563 11.56 33.50 0.51
CA ALA A 563 12.17 33.36 -0.82
C ALA A 563 11.09 33.26 -1.90
N PHE A 564 11.42 33.58 -3.15
CA PHE A 564 10.58 33.17 -4.28
C PHE A 564 10.76 31.67 -4.54
N ALA A 565 9.69 30.98 -4.95
CA ALA A 565 9.69 29.53 -5.23
C ALA A 565 10.85 29.06 -6.14
N ARG A 566 11.08 29.78 -7.24
CA ARG A 566 12.18 29.52 -8.19
C ARG A 566 13.59 29.68 -7.58
N ASP A 567 13.72 30.47 -6.52
CA ASP A 567 14.98 30.86 -5.89
C ASP A 567 15.16 30.11 -4.53
N ALA A 568 14.23 29.23 -4.16
CA ALA A 568 14.21 28.53 -2.87
C ALA A 568 15.45 27.64 -2.62
N ASN A 569 16.01 27.03 -3.68
CA ASN A 569 17.16 26.12 -3.58
C ASN A 569 18.53 26.84 -3.69
N VAL A 570 18.60 28.14 -3.45
CA VAL A 570 19.86 28.91 -3.37
C VAL A 570 19.84 29.84 -2.16
N SER A 571 20.94 29.91 -1.41
CA SER A 571 21.03 30.72 -0.18
C SER A 571 20.78 32.21 -0.41
N SER A 572 21.27 32.76 -1.53
CA SER A 572 21.04 34.15 -1.95
C SER A 572 19.60 34.46 -2.38
N GLY A 573 18.75 33.44 -2.55
CA GLY A 573 17.32 33.61 -2.84
C GLY A 573 16.47 33.93 -1.60
N TRP A 574 17.03 33.78 -0.39
CA TRP A 574 16.35 34.02 0.87
C TRP A 574 16.64 35.43 1.40
N ALA A 575 15.59 36.10 1.89
CA ALA A 575 15.73 37.38 2.58
C ALA A 575 16.55 37.24 3.87
N GLN A 576 17.22 38.33 4.28
CA GLN A 576 17.95 38.35 5.54
C GLN A 576 17.04 38.01 6.73
N PRO A 577 17.46 37.12 7.65
CA PRO A 577 16.67 36.76 8.82
C PRO A 577 16.23 37.97 9.65
N GLN A 578 14.92 38.12 9.84
CA GLN A 578 14.33 39.15 10.67
C GLN A 578 13.73 38.53 11.93
N PRO A 579 14.02 39.04 13.14
CA PRO A 579 13.33 38.61 14.35
C PRO A 579 11.88 39.12 14.34
N LEU A 580 10.92 38.25 14.65
CA LEU A 580 9.51 38.65 14.74
C LEU A 580 9.24 39.50 16.01
N PRO A 581 8.17 40.32 16.02
CA PRO A 581 7.70 40.99 17.23
C PRO A 581 7.43 39.97 18.34
N ALA A 582 7.97 40.23 19.53
CA ALA A 582 7.80 39.37 20.70
C ALA A 582 8.00 40.20 21.97
N LEU A 583 7.20 39.94 23.00
CA LEU A 583 7.24 40.67 24.27
C LEU A 583 8.53 40.41 25.07
N THR A 584 9.22 39.29 24.79
CA THR A 584 10.51 38.95 25.39
C THR A 584 11.42 38.35 24.30
N PRO A 585 12.75 38.29 24.51
CA PRO A 585 13.63 37.54 23.63
C PRO A 585 13.50 36.02 23.76
N ILE A 586 12.68 35.51 24.70
CA ILE A 586 12.48 34.07 24.91
C ILE A 586 11.32 33.61 24.02
N GLY A 587 11.54 32.52 23.27
CA GLY A 587 10.53 31.96 22.39
C GLY A 587 10.71 30.46 22.16
N GLY A 588 9.66 29.81 21.67
CA GLY A 588 9.68 28.40 21.31
C GLY A 588 8.78 28.06 20.13
N ALA A 589 9.22 27.06 19.36
CA ALA A 589 8.45 26.27 18.40
C ALA A 589 7.43 27.06 17.54
N PRO A 590 7.86 28.06 16.75
CA PRO A 590 6.94 28.82 15.92
C PRO A 590 6.36 27.97 14.79
N ASP A 591 5.09 28.19 14.49
CA ASP A 591 4.38 27.54 13.38
C ASP A 591 3.69 28.59 12.51
N ILE A 592 3.66 28.38 11.20
CA ILE A 592 3.19 29.38 10.22
C ILE A 592 2.12 28.80 9.29
N VAL A 593 1.06 29.58 9.07
CA VAL A 593 0.04 29.31 8.04
C VAL A 593 -0.16 30.56 7.17
N ALA A 594 -0.31 30.34 5.86
CA ALA A 594 -0.60 31.38 4.88
C ALA A 594 -2.04 31.24 4.36
N ASP A 595 -2.71 32.36 4.14
CA ASP A 595 -3.98 32.39 3.41
C ASP A 595 -3.74 31.99 1.95
N PRO A 596 -4.46 31.00 1.37
CA PRO A 596 -4.34 30.64 -0.05
C PRO A 596 -4.58 31.81 -1.03
N ARG A 597 -5.34 32.84 -0.60
CA ARG A 597 -5.58 34.09 -1.34
C ARG A 597 -4.36 35.04 -1.32
N GLY A 598 -3.38 34.76 -0.47
CA GLY A 598 -2.09 35.44 -0.37
C GLY A 598 -2.11 36.81 0.27
N GLN A 599 -3.13 37.11 1.07
CA GLN A 599 -3.33 38.41 1.72
C GLN A 599 -2.88 38.43 3.18
N LEU A 600 -2.78 37.28 3.83
CA LEU A 600 -2.55 37.15 5.27
C LEU A 600 -1.58 36.03 5.58
N LEU A 601 -0.61 36.30 6.46
CA LEU A 601 0.26 35.32 7.10
C LEU A 601 0.01 35.33 8.61
N TYR A 602 0.02 34.16 9.23
CA TYR A 602 -0.14 33.98 10.66
C TYR A 602 1.01 33.15 11.22
N VAL A 603 1.70 33.67 12.23
CA VAL A 603 2.73 32.93 12.97
C VAL A 603 2.31 32.82 14.42
N ILE A 604 2.13 31.59 14.88
CA ILE A 604 1.90 31.27 16.29
C ILE A 604 3.23 30.87 16.93
N TYR A 605 3.47 31.26 18.18
CA TYR A 605 4.66 30.87 18.95
C TYR A 605 4.37 30.86 20.46
N THR A 606 5.24 30.24 21.25
CA THR A 606 5.14 30.29 22.72
C THR A 606 6.18 31.22 23.34
N ILE A 607 5.81 31.86 24.45
CA ILE A 607 6.77 32.22 25.50
C ILE A 607 6.69 31.07 26.52
N PRO A 608 7.72 30.22 26.65
CA PRO A 608 7.53 28.90 27.25
C PRO A 608 7.43 28.89 28.78
N PHE A 609 8.03 29.83 29.49
CA PHE A 609 8.12 29.86 30.96
C PHE A 609 8.29 31.29 31.51
N ASN A 610 8.23 31.44 32.85
CA ASN A 610 8.34 32.69 33.61
C ASN A 610 7.16 33.68 33.42
N GLU A 611 7.39 34.97 33.67
CA GLU A 611 6.44 36.04 33.40
C GLU A 611 6.12 36.10 31.89
N LEU A 612 4.87 36.46 31.56
CA LEU A 612 4.36 36.49 30.18
C LEU A 612 4.35 35.13 29.45
N ARG A 613 4.58 34.00 30.14
CA ARG A 613 4.44 32.67 29.53
C ARG A 613 3.03 32.45 28.98
N GLY A 614 2.93 31.88 27.78
CA GLY A 614 1.68 31.80 27.06
C GLY A 614 1.87 31.55 25.57
N VAL A 615 0.75 31.51 24.85
CA VAL A 615 0.69 31.33 23.40
C VAL A 615 0.35 32.67 22.77
N TYR A 616 1.09 33.02 21.72
CA TYR A 616 1.02 34.31 21.05
C TYR A 616 0.94 34.14 19.53
N LEU A 617 0.32 35.13 18.89
CA LEU A 617 0.15 35.22 17.44
C LEU A 617 0.71 36.57 16.96
N VAL A 618 1.48 36.56 15.88
CA VAL A 618 1.70 37.75 15.05
C VAL A 618 1.16 37.49 13.65
N ARG A 619 0.62 38.54 13.02
CA ARG A 619 0.07 38.45 11.66
C ARG A 619 0.67 39.51 10.76
N SER A 620 0.76 39.20 9.47
CA SER A 620 1.17 40.13 8.41
C SER A 620 0.07 40.23 7.38
N GLU A 621 -0.22 41.46 6.93
CA GLU A 621 -1.20 41.76 5.88
C GLU A 621 -0.51 42.18 4.56
N ASP A 622 0.82 42.04 4.49
CA ASP A 622 1.67 42.57 3.41
C ASP A 622 2.75 41.58 2.95
N ASP A 623 2.45 40.28 2.97
CA ASP A 623 3.35 39.19 2.54
C ASP A 623 4.65 39.10 3.39
N GLY A 624 4.55 39.48 4.66
CA GLY A 624 5.63 39.47 5.64
C GLY A 624 6.68 40.55 5.43
N ASN A 625 6.29 41.74 4.95
CA ASN A 625 7.16 42.93 5.05
C ASN A 625 7.07 43.53 6.45
N THR A 626 5.86 43.60 7.02
CA THR A 626 5.57 44.07 8.38
C THR A 626 4.71 43.06 9.13
N TRP A 627 4.71 43.16 10.45
CA TRP A 627 4.05 42.25 11.37
C TRP A 627 3.33 43.05 12.45
N SER A 628 2.18 42.56 12.91
CA SER A 628 1.45 43.13 14.03
C SER A 628 2.24 43.04 15.35
N GLU A 629 1.82 43.84 16.33
CA GLU A 629 2.16 43.54 17.73
C GLU A 629 1.70 42.12 18.13
N PRO A 630 2.34 41.49 19.13
CA PRO A 630 1.93 40.19 19.66
C PRO A 630 0.49 40.18 20.19
N ILE A 631 -0.34 39.32 19.61
CA ILE A 631 -1.71 39.07 20.06
C ILE A 631 -1.68 37.86 20.99
N LEU A 632 -2.24 37.99 22.19
CA LEU A 632 -2.31 36.92 23.19
C LEU A 632 -3.41 35.91 22.80
N VAL A 633 -3.02 34.65 22.59
CA VAL A 633 -3.93 33.52 22.31
C VAL A 633 -4.36 32.86 23.62
N ALA A 634 -3.40 32.62 24.52
CA ALA A 634 -3.65 32.03 25.83
C ALA A 634 -2.59 32.49 26.85
N ASP A 635 -3.05 32.99 28.00
CA ASP A 635 -2.20 33.42 29.11
C ASP A 635 -1.88 32.22 30.04
N GLY A 636 -0.64 31.74 30.02
CA GLY A 636 -0.21 30.63 30.87
C GLY A 636 -0.02 31.01 32.34
N ALA A 637 0.11 32.30 32.66
CA ALA A 637 0.19 32.78 34.03
C ALA A 637 -1.19 32.79 34.69
N ILE A 638 -2.22 33.33 34.03
CA ILE A 638 -3.61 33.31 34.51
C ILE A 638 -4.12 31.87 34.68
N GLN A 639 -3.74 30.96 33.78
CA GLN A 639 -4.15 29.56 33.82
C GLN A 639 -3.32 28.70 34.80
N ASN A 640 -2.34 29.27 35.52
CA ASN A 640 -1.43 28.57 36.44
C ASN A 640 -0.72 27.36 35.80
N TRP A 641 -0.40 27.44 34.51
CA TRP A 641 0.43 26.44 33.84
C TRP A 641 1.89 26.64 34.23
N ASP A 642 2.69 25.57 34.33
CA ASP A 642 4.14 25.71 34.58
C ASP A 642 4.86 26.21 33.32
N ALA A 643 4.59 25.56 32.19
CA ALA A 643 5.17 25.89 30.89
C ALA A 643 4.22 25.58 29.71
N VAL A 644 4.51 26.17 28.55
CA VAL A 644 3.78 25.91 27.28
C VAL A 644 4.75 25.70 26.12
N ASP A 645 4.42 24.78 25.22
CA ASP A 645 5.24 24.41 24.07
C ASP A 645 4.40 23.86 22.90
N GLN A 646 5.04 23.61 21.77
CA GLN A 646 4.48 22.98 20.57
C GLN A 646 3.14 23.56 20.11
N PRO A 647 3.01 24.89 19.92
CA PRO A 647 1.83 25.44 19.29
C PRO A 647 1.72 24.92 17.84
N ARG A 648 0.50 24.77 17.37
CA ARG A 648 0.14 24.44 15.99
C ARG A 648 -1.07 25.25 15.58
N ILE A 649 -1.09 25.71 14.33
CA ILE A 649 -2.18 26.54 13.80
C ILE A 649 -2.71 25.99 12.47
N ALA A 650 -4.03 26.03 12.31
CA ALA A 650 -4.70 25.78 11.04
C ALA A 650 -5.65 26.95 10.72
N LEU A 651 -5.76 27.28 9.44
CA LEU A 651 -6.68 28.28 8.91
C LEU A 651 -7.78 27.57 8.12
N ASP A 652 -9.04 27.87 8.44
CA ASP A 652 -10.18 27.65 7.56
C ASP A 652 -10.36 28.91 6.70
N PRO A 653 -9.94 28.90 5.41
CA PRO A 653 -10.02 30.08 4.57
C PRO A 653 -11.45 30.39 4.08
N ALA A 654 -12.38 29.43 4.19
CA ALA A 654 -13.77 29.61 3.77
C ALA A 654 -14.61 30.24 4.88
N ASN A 655 -14.39 29.85 6.14
CA ASN A 655 -15.04 30.43 7.32
C ASN A 655 -14.19 31.51 8.03
N GLU A 656 -13.03 31.85 7.47
CA GLU A 656 -12.05 32.81 7.99
C GLU A 656 -11.67 32.61 9.48
N THR A 657 -11.72 31.35 9.90
CA THR A 657 -11.54 30.90 11.29
C THR A 657 -10.15 30.34 11.48
N LEU A 658 -9.49 30.69 12.58
CA LEU A 658 -8.22 30.10 12.98
C LEU A 658 -8.44 29.11 14.12
N HIS A 659 -7.71 27.99 14.05
CA HIS A 659 -7.70 26.93 15.06
C HIS A 659 -6.28 26.80 15.61
N ALA A 660 -6.12 26.94 16.92
CA ALA A 660 -4.85 26.78 17.60
C ALA A 660 -4.92 25.61 18.58
N VAL A 661 -3.87 24.79 18.62
CA VAL A 661 -3.68 23.73 19.61
C VAL A 661 -2.24 23.80 20.15
N TRP A 662 -2.04 23.54 21.44
CA TRP A 662 -0.72 23.59 22.07
C TRP A 662 -0.60 22.60 23.23
N LEU A 663 0.64 22.37 23.67
CA LEU A 663 0.97 21.56 24.83
C LEU A 663 1.20 22.46 26.04
N GLN A 664 0.40 22.31 27.10
CA GLN A 664 0.83 22.65 28.45
C GLN A 664 1.78 21.56 28.93
N THR A 665 2.95 21.97 29.39
CA THR A 665 4.00 21.07 29.87
C THR A 665 4.49 21.51 31.26
N VAL A 666 5.43 20.74 31.80
CA VAL A 666 6.06 20.97 33.11
C VAL A 666 7.47 21.53 32.91
N LEU A 667 8.02 22.20 33.93
CA LEU A 667 9.39 22.70 33.87
C LEU A 667 10.41 21.55 33.75
N PRO A 668 11.55 21.74 33.04
CA PRO A 668 12.59 20.72 32.92
C PRO A 668 13.04 20.19 34.30
N GLY A 669 13.05 18.87 34.46
CA GLY A 669 13.44 18.21 35.71
C GLY A 669 12.35 18.14 36.80
N THR A 670 11.16 18.67 36.56
CA THR A 670 10.01 18.56 37.49
C THR A 670 9.10 17.38 37.12
N THR A 671 8.26 16.96 38.08
CA THR A 671 7.22 15.94 37.88
C THR A 671 5.84 16.59 37.89
N GLY A 672 5.00 16.22 36.93
CA GLY A 672 3.63 16.74 36.84
C GLY A 672 2.91 16.20 35.62
N SER A 673 1.67 16.66 35.41
CA SER A 673 0.84 16.26 34.26
C SER A 673 0.99 17.26 33.12
N ARG A 674 0.95 16.75 31.89
CA ARG A 674 0.87 17.58 30.67
C ARG A 674 -0.57 17.62 30.19
N ALA A 675 -0.90 18.60 29.35
CA ALA A 675 -2.23 18.71 28.77
C ALA A 675 -2.21 19.30 27.36
N VAL A 676 -3.11 18.83 26.51
CA VAL A 676 -3.37 19.44 25.20
C VAL A 676 -4.52 20.43 25.36
N TYR A 677 -4.31 21.67 24.92
CA TYR A 677 -5.31 22.73 24.93
C TYR A 677 -5.61 23.23 23.52
N TYR A 678 -6.83 23.72 23.33
CA TYR A 678 -7.34 24.25 22.06
C TYR A 678 -7.99 25.63 22.25
N ALA A 679 -7.88 26.50 21.23
CA ALA A 679 -8.71 27.69 21.08
C ALA A 679 -8.98 28.00 19.61
N ARG A 680 -9.99 28.84 19.35
CA ARG A 680 -10.30 29.37 18.02
C ARG A 680 -10.46 30.87 18.00
N SER A 681 -10.20 31.47 16.85
CA SER A 681 -10.55 32.85 16.53
C SER A 681 -11.53 32.89 15.36
N LEU A 682 -12.60 33.66 15.52
CA LEU A 682 -13.66 33.86 14.51
C LEU A 682 -13.52 35.23 13.79
N ASP A 683 -12.42 35.96 14.04
CA ASP A 683 -12.23 37.35 13.62
C ASP A 683 -10.84 37.60 12.99
N ARG A 684 -10.30 36.59 12.31
CA ARG A 684 -8.98 36.60 11.66
C ARG A 684 -7.81 36.84 12.64
N GLY A 685 -7.89 36.19 13.80
CA GLY A 685 -6.82 36.12 14.80
C GLY A 685 -6.75 37.30 15.76
N LYS A 686 -7.75 38.20 15.79
CA LYS A 686 -7.73 39.40 16.64
C LYS A 686 -8.16 39.10 18.07
N THR A 687 -9.14 38.22 18.25
CA THR A 687 -9.58 37.69 19.55
C THR A 687 -9.70 36.17 19.49
N TRP A 688 -9.57 35.54 20.67
CA TRP A 688 -9.53 34.08 20.81
C TRP A 688 -10.51 33.62 21.88
N SER A 689 -11.07 32.42 21.69
CA SER A 689 -11.87 31.75 22.72
C SER A 689 -11.02 31.40 23.95
N ALA A 690 -11.65 31.26 25.11
CA ALA A 690 -10.97 30.71 26.29
C ALA A 690 -10.36 29.32 25.98
N PRO A 691 -9.18 28.97 26.56
CA PRO A 691 -8.56 27.66 26.39
C PRO A 691 -9.49 26.50 26.79
N LEU A 692 -9.71 25.58 25.86
CA LEU A 692 -10.42 24.32 26.08
C LEU A 692 -9.41 23.21 26.35
N LEU A 693 -9.56 22.50 27.48
CA LEU A 693 -8.80 21.29 27.77
C LEU A 693 -9.28 20.14 26.87
N VAL A 694 -8.39 19.59 26.04
CA VAL A 694 -8.68 18.48 25.11
C VAL A 694 -8.32 17.13 25.73
N ALA A 695 -7.12 17.04 26.32
CA ALA A 695 -6.60 15.82 26.94
C ALA A 695 -5.59 16.16 28.04
N GLN A 696 -5.44 15.28 29.04
CA GLN A 696 -4.48 15.43 30.13
C GLN A 696 -3.80 14.08 30.43
N GLY A 697 -2.52 14.12 30.81
CA GLY A 697 -1.71 12.94 31.14
C GLY A 697 -0.29 13.06 30.62
N ASP A 698 0.30 11.93 30.22
CA ASP A 698 1.60 11.88 29.53
C ASP A 698 1.38 12.09 28.01
N VAL A 699 0.86 13.28 27.68
CA VAL A 699 0.47 13.68 26.31
C VAL A 699 1.57 14.49 25.62
N ASP A 700 1.66 14.38 24.29
CA ASP A 700 2.64 15.08 23.46
C ASP A 700 2.19 15.20 22.00
N ALA A 701 2.94 15.95 21.18
CA ALA A 701 2.80 16.09 19.74
C ALA A 701 1.39 16.43 19.23
N PRO A 702 0.71 17.48 19.76
CA PRO A 702 -0.59 17.90 19.24
C PRO A 702 -0.50 18.36 17.78
N ARG A 703 -1.56 18.12 17.01
CA ARG A 703 -1.78 18.57 15.64
C ARG A 703 -3.23 18.99 15.45
N VAL A 704 -3.45 19.92 14.52
CA VAL A 704 -4.77 20.36 14.06
C VAL A 704 -4.76 20.41 12.53
N ALA A 705 -5.84 19.93 11.91
CA ALA A 705 -6.09 20.08 10.49
C ALA A 705 -7.60 20.12 10.20
N LEU A 706 -7.95 20.41 8.95
CA LEU A 706 -9.31 20.44 8.45
C LEU A 706 -9.49 19.32 7.42
N THR A 707 -10.61 18.58 7.47
CA THR A 707 -11.01 17.71 6.35
C THR A 707 -11.60 18.55 5.23
N GLU A 708 -12.54 19.42 5.60
CA GLU A 708 -13.34 20.31 4.77
C GLU A 708 -13.71 21.55 5.61
N PRO A 709 -14.20 22.66 5.01
CA PRO A 709 -14.62 23.85 5.76
C PRO A 709 -15.54 23.54 6.94
N GLY A 710 -15.18 24.04 8.12
CA GLY A 710 -15.92 23.84 9.37
C GLY A 710 -15.72 22.49 10.07
N VAL A 711 -14.99 21.54 9.47
CA VAL A 711 -14.74 20.22 10.09
C VAL A 711 -13.27 20.12 10.52
N VAL A 712 -13.06 20.16 11.85
CA VAL A 712 -11.76 20.24 12.49
C VAL A 712 -11.39 18.91 13.11
N VAL A 713 -10.18 18.43 12.84
CA VAL A 713 -9.61 17.21 13.44
C VAL A 713 -8.40 17.58 14.27
N LEU A 714 -8.43 17.20 15.56
CA LEU A 714 -7.28 17.24 16.46
C LEU A 714 -6.69 15.84 16.59
N THR A 715 -5.36 15.73 16.61
CA THR A 715 -4.66 14.50 17.01
C THR A 715 -3.56 14.79 18.01
N TRP A 716 -3.26 13.85 18.90
CA TRP A 716 -2.16 13.93 19.85
C TRP A 716 -1.67 12.51 20.20
N ASN A 717 -0.48 12.40 20.77
CA ASN A 717 -0.01 11.14 21.34
C ASN A 717 -0.32 11.09 22.83
N LEU A 718 -0.71 9.91 23.32
CA LEU A 718 -0.86 9.61 24.75
C LEU A 718 0.02 8.43 25.12
N THR A 719 0.89 8.62 26.12
CA THR A 719 1.84 7.62 26.59
C THR A 719 1.30 6.89 27.82
N HIS A 720 1.21 5.57 27.72
CA HIS A 720 0.86 4.67 28.82
C HIS A 720 2.14 4.00 29.35
N ARG A 721 2.47 4.27 30.62
CA ARG A 721 3.60 3.64 31.32
C ARG A 721 3.17 2.28 31.85
N ILE A 722 3.81 1.21 31.38
CA ILE A 722 3.55 -0.18 31.77
C ILE A 722 4.48 -0.58 32.93
N SER A 723 5.72 -0.09 32.92
CA SER A 723 6.69 -0.26 34.00
C SER A 723 7.67 0.93 34.04
N SER A 724 8.65 0.90 34.95
CA SER A 724 9.73 1.89 35.03
C SER A 724 10.67 1.91 33.80
N VAL A 725 10.60 0.88 32.94
CA VAL A 725 11.43 0.72 31.73
C VAL A 725 10.61 0.43 30.46
N SER A 726 9.28 0.41 30.55
CA SER A 726 8.39 0.13 29.41
C SER A 726 7.25 1.13 29.36
N GLN A 727 7.14 1.82 28.22
CA GLN A 727 6.07 2.75 27.90
C GLN A 727 5.60 2.50 26.46
N THR A 728 4.32 2.75 26.22
CA THR A 728 3.70 2.64 24.88
C THR A 728 2.96 3.93 24.58
N SER A 729 3.24 4.54 23.44
CA SER A 729 2.55 5.76 23.00
C SER A 729 1.59 5.41 21.89
N ASN A 730 0.35 5.88 21.97
CA ASN A 730 -0.66 5.67 20.93
C ASN A 730 -1.15 7.03 20.42
N THR A 731 -1.49 7.13 19.13
CA THR A 731 -2.13 8.35 18.60
C THR A 731 -3.64 8.33 18.89
N TRP A 732 -4.14 9.43 19.43
CA TRP A 732 -5.55 9.70 19.71
C TRP A 732 -6.04 10.85 18.83
N TYR A 733 -7.36 10.92 18.64
CA TYR A 733 -8.01 11.98 17.88
C TYR A 733 -9.35 12.41 18.46
N GLN A 734 -9.79 13.60 18.05
CA GLN A 734 -11.10 14.17 18.34
C GLN A 734 -11.55 15.01 17.13
N VAL A 735 -12.85 15.05 16.87
CA VAL A 735 -13.40 15.77 15.70
C VAL A 735 -14.49 16.74 16.13
N SER A 736 -14.53 17.90 15.48
CA SER A 736 -15.63 18.86 15.53
C SER A 736 -16.19 19.06 14.13
N GLY A 737 -17.51 18.96 13.99
CA GLY A 737 -18.23 19.27 12.74
C GLY A 737 -18.88 20.67 12.73
N ASP A 738 -18.50 21.55 13.65
CA ASP A 738 -19.09 22.90 13.81
C ASP A 738 -18.05 23.99 14.12
N GLY A 739 -16.90 23.91 13.42
CA GLY A 739 -15.81 24.88 13.51
C GLY A 739 -15.11 24.86 14.89
N GLY A 740 -15.16 23.73 15.60
CA GLY A 740 -14.60 23.61 16.95
C GLY A 740 -15.47 24.23 18.04
N ALA A 741 -16.80 24.26 17.89
CA ALA A 741 -17.72 24.69 18.96
C ALA A 741 -18.03 23.54 19.93
N ARG A 742 -18.23 22.32 19.38
CA ARG A 742 -18.43 21.07 20.11
C ARG A 742 -17.52 19.99 19.53
N TRP A 743 -17.16 19.03 20.38
CA TRP A 743 -16.20 17.98 20.06
C TRP A 743 -16.78 16.59 20.31
N SER A 744 -16.32 15.61 19.53
CA SER A 744 -16.56 14.19 19.79
C SER A 744 -15.96 13.75 21.14
N GLN A 745 -16.25 12.53 21.59
CA GLN A 745 -15.38 11.91 22.60
C GLN A 745 -13.98 11.68 22.02
N PRO A 746 -12.90 11.77 22.83
CA PRO A 746 -11.58 11.30 22.43
C PRO A 746 -11.58 9.81 22.09
N MET A 747 -10.94 9.43 20.99
CA MET A 747 -10.80 8.02 20.59
C MET A 747 -9.37 7.72 20.13
N PRO A 748 -8.84 6.51 20.36
CA PRO A 748 -7.58 6.10 19.75
C PRO A 748 -7.77 5.96 18.23
N VAL A 749 -6.74 6.29 17.46
CA VAL A 749 -6.67 5.96 16.04
C VAL A 749 -6.39 4.45 15.93
N PRO A 750 -7.26 3.63 15.32
CA PRO A 750 -7.04 2.19 15.22
C PRO A 750 -5.75 1.87 14.45
N GLY A 751 -4.89 0.99 14.99
CA GLY A 751 -3.64 0.59 14.35
C GLY A 751 -2.51 1.61 14.46
N PHE A 752 -2.66 2.63 15.31
CA PHE A 752 -1.63 3.65 15.62
C PHE A 752 -1.10 3.48 17.05
N GLU A 753 -0.75 2.25 17.40
CA GLU A 753 -0.12 1.88 18.66
C GLU A 753 1.42 1.89 18.57
N ASN A 754 2.09 2.04 19.71
CA ASN A 754 3.56 2.02 19.82
C ASN A 754 4.27 3.04 18.92
N VAL A 755 3.69 4.24 18.75
CA VAL A 755 4.29 5.32 17.99
C VAL A 755 5.53 5.88 18.70
N THR A 756 6.54 6.23 17.90
CA THR A 756 7.89 6.63 18.32
C THR A 756 8.10 8.14 18.36
N GLY A 757 7.09 8.91 17.96
CA GLY A 757 7.03 10.36 18.13
C GLY A 757 5.96 11.02 17.26
N GLY A 758 6.23 12.23 16.77
CA GLY A 758 5.23 13.10 16.16
C GLY A 758 4.63 12.56 14.86
N SER A 759 3.31 12.60 14.76
CA SER A 759 2.56 12.30 13.54
C SER A 759 2.56 13.48 12.56
N ALA A 760 2.39 13.16 11.27
CA ALA A 760 2.05 14.10 10.23
C ALA A 760 0.58 13.92 9.84
N LEU A 761 -0.11 15.05 9.61
CA LEU A 761 -1.50 15.12 9.23
C LEU A 761 -1.59 16.01 7.99
N ALA A 762 -1.93 15.43 6.85
CA ALA A 762 -1.98 16.13 5.56
C ALA A 762 -3.40 16.06 5.00
N GLY A 763 -3.93 17.19 4.53
CA GLY A 763 -5.28 17.30 3.97
C GLY A 763 -5.30 17.79 2.53
N ASP A 764 -6.35 17.41 1.81
CA ASP A 764 -6.62 17.85 0.43
C ASP A 764 -7.59 19.05 0.32
N GLN A 765 -8.19 19.46 1.45
CA GLN A 765 -9.26 20.46 1.57
C GLN A 765 -10.59 20.08 0.88
N SER A 766 -10.78 18.82 0.50
CA SER A 766 -12.00 18.29 -0.17
C SER A 766 -12.76 17.24 0.66
N GLY A 767 -12.29 16.95 1.88
CA GLY A 767 -12.86 15.96 2.80
C GLY A 767 -11.87 14.85 3.19
N GLN A 768 -10.71 14.77 2.55
CA GLN A 768 -9.74 13.69 2.75
C GLN A 768 -8.55 14.16 3.59
N LEU A 769 -8.39 13.54 4.77
CA LEU A 769 -7.16 13.60 5.56
C LEU A 769 -6.37 12.30 5.42
N TYR A 770 -5.05 12.43 5.49
CA TYR A 770 -4.08 11.36 5.62
C TYR A 770 -3.29 11.56 6.91
N LEU A 771 -3.21 10.50 7.71
CA LEU A 771 -2.47 10.49 8.96
C LEU A 771 -1.33 9.47 8.85
N THR A 772 -0.14 9.89 9.22
CA THR A 772 1.05 9.02 9.23
C THR A 772 1.86 9.19 10.50
N ALA A 773 2.38 8.09 11.03
CA ALA A 773 3.25 8.06 12.21
C ALA A 773 4.31 6.98 12.06
N LEU A 774 5.41 7.11 12.81
CA LEU A 774 6.45 6.09 12.88
C LEU A 774 6.25 5.25 14.15
N SER A 775 6.29 3.92 14.05
CA SER A 775 6.11 3.00 15.18
C SER A 775 7.20 1.93 15.28
N THR A 776 7.24 1.23 16.41
CA THR A 776 8.18 0.12 16.66
C THR A 776 7.64 -1.20 16.14
N GLY A 777 8.34 -1.78 15.15
CA GLY A 777 8.04 -3.08 14.59
C GLY A 777 8.66 -4.28 15.33
N SER A 778 8.26 -5.48 14.92
CA SER A 778 8.89 -6.74 15.32
C SER A 778 10.40 -6.72 15.02
N GLY A 779 11.23 -6.93 16.04
CA GLY A 779 12.69 -6.84 15.91
C GLY A 779 13.28 -5.43 16.06
N GLY A 780 12.49 -4.42 16.46
CA GLY A 780 12.98 -3.07 16.76
C GLY A 780 13.20 -2.17 15.54
N GLN A 781 12.76 -2.58 14.36
CA GLN A 781 12.79 -1.76 13.14
C GLN A 781 11.68 -0.70 13.15
N ALA A 782 11.97 0.47 12.59
CA ALA A 782 10.99 1.53 12.36
C ALA A 782 10.00 1.13 11.27
N ARG A 783 8.71 1.33 11.56
CA ARG A 783 7.62 1.17 10.59
C ARG A 783 6.91 2.50 10.37
N LEU A 784 6.57 2.79 9.12
CA LEU A 784 5.66 3.87 8.75
C LEU A 784 4.24 3.31 8.77
N LEU A 785 3.40 3.89 9.61
CA LEU A 785 1.97 3.68 9.66
C LEU A 785 1.27 4.74 8.81
N PHE A 786 0.26 4.32 8.04
CA PHE A 786 -0.56 5.21 7.21
C PHE A 786 -2.04 4.85 7.32
N THR A 787 -2.89 5.86 7.48
CA THR A 787 -4.33 5.71 7.31
C THR A 787 -4.94 6.95 6.65
N GLN A 788 -6.17 6.78 6.16
CA GLN A 788 -6.95 7.79 5.45
C GLN A 788 -8.30 7.97 6.15
N TRP A 789 -8.75 9.21 6.28
CA TRP A 789 -10.07 9.56 6.80
C TRP A 789 -11.17 9.05 5.86
N ARG A 790 -12.33 8.65 6.38
CA ARG A 790 -13.47 8.15 5.60
C ARG A 790 -14.79 8.82 6.00
N GLY A 791 -14.74 10.13 6.24
CA GLY A 791 -15.87 10.98 6.63
C GLY A 791 -16.36 10.78 8.08
N GLN A 792 -16.40 9.54 8.57
CA GLN A 792 -16.91 9.16 9.89
C GLN A 792 -15.83 8.57 10.82
N GLY A 793 -14.58 8.48 10.37
CA GLY A 793 -13.49 7.84 11.11
C GLY A 793 -12.29 7.49 10.22
N TRP A 794 -11.23 6.95 10.83
CA TRP A 794 -10.04 6.46 10.13
C TRP A 794 -10.28 5.09 9.49
N GLY A 795 -9.72 4.88 8.30
CA GLY A 795 -9.77 3.62 7.56
C GLY A 795 -8.75 2.58 8.04
N PRO A 796 -8.62 1.45 7.31
CA PRO A 796 -7.58 0.45 7.56
C PRO A 796 -6.18 1.08 7.53
N VAL A 797 -5.28 0.57 8.36
CA VAL A 797 -3.88 0.99 8.39
C VAL A 797 -3.07 0.19 7.38
N ASP A 798 -2.25 0.90 6.62
CA ASP A 798 -1.18 0.32 5.81
C ASP A 798 0.15 0.49 6.56
N GLU A 799 0.91 -0.59 6.69
CA GLU A 799 2.25 -0.58 7.29
C GLU A 799 3.34 -0.69 6.20
N PHE A 800 4.44 0.06 6.37
CA PHE A 800 5.63 -0.04 5.53
C PHE A 800 6.89 -0.11 6.40
N SER A 801 7.82 -1.04 6.11
CA SER A 801 9.07 -1.16 6.86
C SER A 801 10.09 -0.15 6.35
N MET A 802 10.58 0.73 7.22
CA MET A 802 11.55 1.77 6.85
C MET A 802 12.99 1.24 6.78
N GLY A 803 13.29 0.15 7.52
CA GLY A 803 14.60 -0.50 7.58
C GLY A 803 15.56 0.05 8.64
N GLN A 804 15.37 1.29 9.11
CA GLN A 804 16.14 1.86 10.23
C GLN A 804 15.60 1.43 11.60
N THR A 805 16.20 1.92 12.69
CA THR A 805 15.84 1.56 14.08
C THR A 805 14.67 2.41 14.60
N ALA A 806 13.72 1.77 15.31
CA ALA A 806 12.65 2.46 16.01
C ALA A 806 13.13 3.01 17.36
N VAL A 807 13.17 4.34 17.51
CA VAL A 807 13.53 4.99 18.78
C VAL A 807 12.68 6.24 19.02
N THR A 808 12.48 6.59 20.30
CA THR A 808 11.75 7.80 20.71
C THR A 808 12.41 9.06 20.13
N GLY A 809 11.62 9.95 19.52
CA GLY A 809 12.09 11.16 18.85
C GLY A 809 12.12 11.09 17.32
N ASN A 810 11.74 9.94 16.76
CA ASN A 810 11.30 9.83 15.36
C ASN A 810 10.13 10.81 15.11
N THR A 811 10.11 11.51 13.99
CA THR A 811 8.98 12.40 13.63
C THR A 811 8.78 12.48 12.14
N ALA A 812 7.52 12.61 11.71
CA ALA A 812 7.15 12.82 10.32
C ALA A 812 6.59 14.23 10.11
N ALA A 813 6.84 14.79 8.93
CA ALA A 813 6.11 15.90 8.34
C ALA A 813 5.61 15.46 6.94
N GLY A 814 4.44 15.91 6.52
CA GLY A 814 3.81 15.47 5.27
C GLY A 814 3.12 16.60 4.53
N ALA A 815 3.23 16.60 3.20
CA ALA A 815 2.52 17.50 2.30
C ALA A 815 1.88 16.69 1.16
N LEU A 816 0.72 17.16 0.68
CA LEU A 816 -0.05 16.50 -0.36
C LEU A 816 -0.22 17.41 -1.57
N VAL A 817 0.18 16.93 -2.75
CA VAL A 817 -0.13 17.56 -4.03
C VAL A 817 -1.49 17.04 -4.51
N ALA A 818 -2.58 17.70 -4.11
CA ALA A 818 -3.96 17.24 -4.35
C ALA A 818 -4.25 16.91 -5.84
N ARG A 819 -3.76 17.74 -6.78
CA ARG A 819 -3.97 17.55 -8.22
C ARG A 819 -3.33 16.30 -8.80
N SER A 820 -2.17 15.88 -8.29
CA SER A 820 -1.40 14.73 -8.80
C SER A 820 -1.54 13.48 -7.93
N GLY A 821 -2.24 13.59 -6.80
CA GLY A 821 -2.34 12.55 -5.79
C GLY A 821 -1.02 12.25 -5.09
N LEU A 822 0.02 13.08 -5.23
CA LEU A 822 1.33 12.79 -4.64
C LEU A 822 1.37 13.21 -3.16
N LEU A 823 1.28 12.24 -2.26
CA LEU A 823 1.59 12.42 -0.84
C LEU A 823 3.09 12.25 -0.64
N GLN A 824 3.77 13.29 -0.18
CA GLN A 824 5.18 13.27 0.14
C GLN A 824 5.37 13.43 1.65
N LEU A 825 6.14 12.53 2.26
CA LEU A 825 6.61 12.66 3.62
C LEU A 825 8.10 13.00 3.64
N VAL A 826 8.50 13.72 4.68
CA VAL A 826 9.89 13.92 5.12
C VAL A 826 9.93 13.55 6.60
N MET A 827 10.85 12.69 6.97
CA MET A 827 10.94 12.10 8.30
C MET A 827 12.33 12.30 8.89
N ARG A 828 12.34 12.50 10.20
CA ARG A 828 13.54 12.38 11.03
C ARG A 828 13.60 10.95 11.57
N LEU A 829 14.59 10.19 11.14
CA LEU A 829 14.77 8.77 11.49
C LEU A 829 16.15 8.53 12.09
N PHE A 830 16.25 7.59 13.04
CA PHE A 830 17.53 7.22 13.66
C PHE A 830 18.18 6.04 12.95
N GLU A 831 19.39 6.27 12.43
CA GLU A 831 20.26 5.22 11.90
C GLU A 831 21.27 4.81 12.98
N LEU A 832 21.34 3.51 13.27
CA LEU A 832 22.39 2.91 14.09
C LEU A 832 23.50 2.39 13.17
N LYS A 833 24.71 2.94 13.32
CA LYS A 833 25.88 2.57 12.53
C LYS A 833 26.55 1.28 13.06
N PRO A 834 27.30 0.54 12.22
CA PRO A 834 27.98 -0.69 12.64
C PRO A 834 29.00 -0.53 13.78
N ASP A 835 29.49 0.69 14.01
CA ASP A 835 30.40 1.03 15.13
C ASP A 835 29.68 1.26 16.47
N GLY A 836 28.35 1.11 16.50
CA GLY A 836 27.51 1.35 17.68
C GLY A 836 27.17 2.82 17.92
N THR A 837 27.64 3.75 17.09
CA THR A 837 27.19 5.14 17.11
C THR A 837 25.86 5.28 16.37
N GLY A 838 25.12 6.36 16.59
CA GLY A 838 23.87 6.60 15.87
C GLY A 838 23.65 8.06 15.52
N VAL A 839 23.01 8.29 14.38
CA VAL A 839 22.76 9.61 13.79
C VAL A 839 21.30 9.76 13.40
N TRP A 840 20.81 11.00 13.34
CA TRP A 840 19.47 11.32 12.89
C TRP A 840 19.51 11.82 11.45
N GLU A 841 18.77 11.15 10.59
CA GLU A 841 18.75 11.39 9.15
C GLU A 841 17.42 12.01 8.71
N SER A 842 17.48 12.72 7.58
CA SER A 842 16.32 13.28 6.88
C SER A 842 15.96 12.35 5.72
N VAL A 843 14.87 11.62 5.84
CA VAL A 843 14.44 10.60 4.87
C VAL A 843 13.11 11.02 4.24
N ALA A 844 13.06 11.07 2.92
CA ALA A 844 11.84 11.32 2.16
C ALA A 844 11.24 10.02 1.63
N ILE A 845 9.90 9.94 1.60
CA ILE A 845 9.17 8.83 0.98
C ILE A 845 7.86 9.35 0.38
N SER A 846 7.50 8.84 -0.79
CA SER A 846 6.32 9.26 -1.55
C SER A 846 5.32 8.14 -1.76
N ARG A 847 4.05 8.51 -1.97
CA ARG A 847 2.94 7.59 -2.27
C ARG A 847 1.89 8.29 -3.12
N ARG A 848 1.29 7.58 -4.08
CA ARG A 848 0.20 8.09 -4.93
C ARG A 848 -1.18 7.78 -4.36
N VAL A 849 -1.76 8.73 -3.62
CA VAL A 849 -3.18 8.68 -3.24
C VAL A 849 -4.07 9.06 -4.42
N ALA A 850 -5.39 8.88 -4.30
CA ALA A 850 -6.32 9.28 -5.36
C ALA A 850 -6.22 10.80 -5.61
N PRO A 851 -6.03 11.26 -6.87
CA PRO A 851 -6.01 12.68 -7.17
C PRO A 851 -7.40 13.30 -7.01
N VAL A 852 -7.42 14.57 -6.64
CA VAL A 852 -8.65 15.30 -6.28
C VAL A 852 -8.94 16.37 -7.33
N GLU A 853 -10.16 16.39 -7.85
CA GLU A 853 -10.63 17.52 -8.66
C GLU A 853 -10.87 18.74 -7.77
N LEU A 854 -9.91 19.66 -7.78
CA LEU A 854 -10.07 20.96 -7.12
C LEU A 854 -11.14 21.79 -7.85
N THR A 855 -12.35 21.84 -7.29
CA THR A 855 -13.30 22.91 -7.64
C THR A 855 -12.65 24.26 -7.31
N PRO A 856 -12.52 25.20 -8.26
CA PRO A 856 -11.93 26.49 -7.97
C PRO A 856 -12.80 27.22 -6.94
N LEU A 857 -12.14 27.81 -5.93
CA LEU A 857 -12.80 28.74 -5.00
C LEU A 857 -13.56 29.81 -5.80
N PRO A 858 -14.78 30.19 -5.37
CA PRO A 858 -15.58 31.17 -6.10
C PRO A 858 -14.78 32.45 -6.31
N THR A 859 -14.62 32.82 -7.58
CA THR A 859 -13.87 34.03 -7.94
C THR A 859 -14.71 35.23 -7.53
N PHE A 860 -14.33 35.86 -6.40
CA PHE A 860 -14.93 37.12 -5.98
C PHE A 860 -14.54 38.20 -6.99
N THR A 861 -15.49 38.58 -7.84
CA THR A 861 -15.44 39.85 -8.55
C THR A 861 -15.34 40.96 -7.50
N PRO A 862 -14.31 41.81 -7.49
CA PRO A 862 -14.31 42.95 -6.59
C PRO A 862 -15.54 43.80 -6.92
N LEU A 863 -16.33 44.18 -5.90
CA LEU A 863 -17.39 45.16 -6.13
C LEU A 863 -16.74 46.42 -6.72
N PRO A 864 -17.35 47.04 -7.75
CA PRO A 864 -16.87 48.33 -8.23
C PRO A 864 -16.85 49.31 -7.05
N PRO A 865 -15.84 50.19 -6.94
CA PRO A 865 -15.83 51.23 -5.91
C PRO A 865 -17.14 52.02 -5.99
N PRO A 866 -17.73 52.41 -4.85
CA PRO A 866 -18.97 53.17 -4.86
C PRO A 866 -18.80 54.39 -5.75
N ALA A 867 -19.71 54.54 -6.72
CA ALA A 867 -19.66 55.65 -7.65
C ALA A 867 -19.63 56.97 -6.86
N PRO A 868 -18.80 57.96 -7.25
CA PRO A 868 -18.71 59.22 -6.52
C PRO A 868 -20.09 59.85 -6.46
N THR A 869 -20.56 60.12 -5.24
CA THR A 869 -21.86 60.77 -4.99
C THR A 869 -21.93 62.04 -5.83
N PRO A 870 -22.96 62.22 -6.69
CA PRO A 870 -23.04 63.40 -7.54
C PRO A 870 -23.09 64.66 -6.67
N THR A 871 -22.15 65.58 -6.89
CA THR A 871 -22.14 66.88 -6.24
C THR A 871 -23.47 67.59 -6.55
N PRO A 872 -24.21 68.07 -5.54
CA PRO A 872 -25.52 68.68 -5.77
C PRO A 872 -25.37 69.95 -6.62
N ILE A 873 -25.93 69.92 -7.82
CA ILE A 873 -26.05 71.09 -8.69
C ILE A 873 -27.22 71.92 -8.16
N LEU A 874 -26.92 73.14 -7.68
CA LEU A 874 -27.94 74.12 -7.36
C LEU A 874 -28.58 74.63 -8.67
N LEU A 875 -29.87 74.36 -8.84
CA LEU A 875 -30.71 74.96 -9.88
C LEU A 875 -31.91 75.67 -9.20
N PRO A 876 -32.48 76.72 -9.83
CA PRO A 876 -33.29 77.70 -9.12
C PRO A 876 -34.65 77.18 -8.66
N THR A 877 -35.14 77.75 -7.55
CA THR A 877 -36.50 77.57 -7.04
C THR A 877 -37.53 78.17 -8.00
N GLU A 878 -38.48 77.36 -8.48
CA GLU A 878 -39.80 77.86 -8.89
C GLU A 878 -40.85 77.51 -7.84
N VAL A 879 -41.73 78.47 -7.60
CA VAL A 879 -42.80 78.40 -6.58
C VAL A 879 -44.12 78.13 -7.28
N SER A 880 -44.91 77.20 -6.75
CA SER A 880 -46.37 77.24 -6.90
C SER A 880 -47.07 76.64 -5.70
N LEU A 881 -48.18 77.27 -5.33
CA LEU A 881 -48.92 77.10 -4.08
C LEU A 881 -50.13 76.19 -4.28
N THR A 882 -50.51 75.44 -3.24
CA THR A 882 -51.92 75.12 -2.95
C THR A 882 -52.13 74.93 -1.44
N GLU A 883 -53.21 75.53 -0.94
CA GLU A 883 -53.79 75.41 0.42
C GLU A 883 -54.20 73.94 0.73
N SER A 884 -54.09 73.39 1.95
CA SER A 884 -54.78 73.70 3.23
C SER A 884 -56.31 73.42 3.14
N VAL A 885 -57.04 72.74 4.05
CA VAL A 885 -56.94 72.38 5.50
C VAL A 885 -57.80 71.06 5.75
N PRO A 886 -58.26 70.63 6.96
CA PRO A 886 -57.61 69.82 8.03
C PRO A 886 -58.33 68.50 8.50
N THR A 887 -57.76 67.84 9.54
CA THR A 887 -58.38 66.92 10.57
C THR A 887 -59.03 65.61 10.04
N THR A 888 -59.06 64.43 10.71
CA THR A 888 -59.18 64.06 12.14
C THR A 888 -58.57 62.69 12.49
N LEU A 889 -58.11 62.51 13.74
CA LEU A 889 -58.02 61.19 14.42
C LEU A 889 -59.43 60.72 14.85
N PRO A 890 -59.72 59.40 14.97
CA PRO A 890 -59.81 58.83 16.32
C PRO A 890 -59.37 57.35 16.46
N LEU A 891 -59.67 56.76 17.63
CA LEU A 891 -59.14 55.55 18.26
C LEU A 891 -59.82 54.20 17.86
N GLU A 892 -59.19 53.12 18.36
CA GLU A 892 -59.78 51.92 18.98
C GLU A 892 -60.37 50.74 18.16
N ALA A 893 -59.57 49.66 18.16
CA ALA A 893 -59.92 48.32 18.65
C ALA A 893 -61.02 47.50 17.88
N PRO A 894 -61.40 46.28 18.33
CA PRO A 894 -60.81 45.06 17.75
C PRO A 894 -61.86 44.06 17.20
N GLU A 895 -61.39 42.83 16.90
CA GLU A 895 -62.16 41.62 16.52
C GLU A 895 -62.69 41.53 15.08
N SER A 896 -62.31 40.46 14.36
CA SER A 896 -63.16 39.26 14.24
C SER A 896 -62.62 38.25 13.22
N SER A 897 -62.49 36.99 13.65
CA SER A 897 -62.45 35.82 12.76
C SER A 897 -63.89 35.48 12.32
N PRO A 898 -64.12 34.77 11.19
CA PRO A 898 -64.33 33.32 11.34
C PRO A 898 -63.98 32.40 10.14
N LEU A 899 -63.57 31.17 10.51
CA LEU A 899 -63.89 29.82 9.96
C LEU A 899 -64.05 29.52 8.45
N GLY A 900 -63.57 28.31 8.09
CA GLY A 900 -63.96 27.54 6.89
C GLY A 900 -62.89 26.54 6.42
N ALA A 901 -62.46 25.52 7.17
CA ALA A 901 -63.14 24.26 7.51
C ALA A 901 -63.15 23.19 6.39
N ASN A 902 -62.34 22.12 6.55
CA ASN A 902 -62.65 20.67 6.44
C ASN A 902 -61.34 19.85 6.29
N LEU A 903 -60.92 19.01 7.27
CA LEU A 903 -61.32 17.60 7.55
C LEU A 903 -60.76 16.61 6.48
N LEU A 904 -60.08 15.46 6.73
CA LEU A 904 -59.77 14.67 7.95
C LEU A 904 -58.64 13.61 7.70
N LEU A 905 -57.98 13.16 8.78
CA LEU A 905 -57.37 11.80 9.02
C LEU A 905 -56.24 11.33 8.08
N ILE A 906 -55.19 10.63 8.53
CA ILE A 906 -55.12 9.54 9.54
C ILE A 906 -53.99 9.75 10.55
N SER A 907 -54.29 9.46 11.82
CA SER A 907 -53.32 9.38 12.92
C SER A 907 -53.48 8.06 13.69
N ALA A 908 -52.57 7.10 13.53
CA ALA A 908 -52.35 5.95 14.42
C ALA A 908 -51.08 5.19 14.00
N GLY A 909 -50.03 5.13 14.83
CA GLY A 909 -48.86 4.31 14.44
C GLY A 909 -47.58 4.31 15.31
N ILE A 910 -47.26 5.37 16.08
CA ILE A 910 -45.98 5.43 16.84
C ILE A 910 -46.17 5.89 18.29
N ALA A 911 -47.14 5.29 19.00
CA ALA A 911 -47.35 5.50 20.44
C ALA A 911 -47.31 4.19 21.28
N ALA A 912 -47.19 3.02 20.65
CA ALA A 912 -47.32 1.72 21.31
C ALA A 912 -45.98 1.08 21.76
N ILE A 913 -44.82 1.57 21.29
CA ILE A 913 -43.52 0.92 21.55
C ILE A 913 -42.88 1.39 22.87
N VAL A 914 -43.11 2.63 23.30
CA VAL A 914 -42.47 3.19 24.52
C VAL A 914 -43.04 2.59 25.81
N VAL A 915 -44.33 2.21 25.82
CA VAL A 915 -45.01 1.69 27.02
C VAL A 915 -44.68 0.21 27.30
N VAL A 916 -44.47 -0.60 26.25
CA VAL A 916 -44.22 -2.04 26.41
C VAL A 916 -42.78 -2.32 26.88
N THR A 917 -41.79 -1.57 26.42
CA THR A 917 -40.39 -1.75 26.86
C THR A 917 -40.18 -1.36 28.33
N GLY A 918 -40.90 -0.34 28.81
CA GLY A 918 -40.86 0.06 30.23
C GLY A 918 -41.42 -1.02 31.17
N ALA A 919 -42.52 -1.69 30.78
CA ALA A 919 -43.14 -2.74 31.59
C ALA A 919 -42.24 -3.99 31.73
N VAL A 920 -41.50 -4.37 30.68
CA VAL A 920 -40.62 -5.54 30.70
C VAL A 920 -39.37 -5.30 31.57
N ILE A 921 -38.80 -4.10 31.54
CA ILE A 921 -37.65 -3.74 32.40
C ILE A 921 -38.09 -3.63 33.88
N GLY A 922 -39.30 -3.11 34.15
CA GLY A 922 -39.87 -3.08 35.50
C GLY A 922 -40.08 -4.48 36.09
N LEU A 923 -40.60 -5.45 35.32
CA LEU A 923 -40.81 -6.82 35.81
C LEU A 923 -39.51 -7.61 36.06
N MET A 924 -38.42 -7.31 35.34
CA MET A 924 -37.13 -7.97 35.57
C MET A 924 -36.43 -7.49 36.86
N LEU A 925 -36.65 -6.23 37.28
CA LEU A 925 -36.06 -5.69 38.51
C LEU A 925 -36.79 -6.13 39.79
N MET A 926 -38.03 -6.65 39.70
CA MET A 926 -38.75 -7.22 40.85
C MET A 926 -38.54 -8.73 41.05
N ARG A 927 -37.67 -9.38 40.25
CA ARG A 927 -37.30 -10.80 40.40
C ARG A 927 -35.86 -11.05 40.88
N ARG A 928 -35.23 -10.02 41.47
CA ARG A 928 -34.02 -10.13 42.28
C ARG A 928 -34.18 -9.38 43.61
N ARG A 929 -34.99 -9.96 44.49
CA ARG A 929 -34.87 -9.91 45.95
C ARG A 929 -35.02 -11.33 46.46
#